data_AF-A0A8B3LAQ6-F1
#
_entry.id   AF-A0A8B3LAQ6-F1
#
_cell.length_a   1.000
_cell.length_b   1.000
_cell.length_c   1.000
_cell.angle_alpha   90.00
_cell.angle_beta   90.00
_cell.angle_gamma   90.00
#
_symmetry.space_group_name_H-M   'P 1'
#
loop_
_entity.id
_entity.type
_entity.pdbx_description
1 polymer ?
#
loop_
_entity_poly.entity_id
_entity_poly.type
_entity_poly.pdbx_seq_one_letter_code
_entity_poly.pdbx_strand_id
1 'polypeptide(L)'
;DQNWTDSTGLFAAPFANGSFAIFQGTAGTVTVDGTNGPVLAAGMQFAIGGYRVQGADVGLIGLQSIIRVGDGSAASAGYTATIASNLTGAGQLVKTDAGTLVLAGTNTYTGGTAINGGTVQISSDSNLGGFPGVLSLDGGTLHTTAGIASGRFVTLNAGGGTFDIDGATNLALGGTIAGVGALTKQGDGTLILAGTNTYQGGTFIKGGTVLITADANLGSAAGKVTFDGGTLHVSSLSNVTSGRNATLEAGGGTFEIDNTLAWNGTIDGAGGLTKTGTGALFLGADNTYTGGTTIAGGVLALGTGGTTGAVLGDVVDDGTLSFNRSNLYTFDGTISGSGSVTQAGTGTTVLTAENSYSGFTIINGGGGLYINGDQTAASGQTIVAAGTLGGTGVVGGDVLVDVAGRLAPGGLGATPGTLTINGSLDLASGSNLDYSFGQAGVVGGAYNDLTVVHGNLTLDGTINVTEAPGGNFGPGIYRVISYDGALADNGLDTTSANHVVQTSVAGQVNLVDISGQTLNFWDGDAGPKSNDVVNGGNGTWRAAGDDNWTGSDGNLNAAFTNGSFAIFAGAAGMVSVDNTNGQVQAVGMQFATGGYVVQGQDIELLGPQSTIRVGDGTLVGAGFSGTIASNLTGATQLVKTDLGTLVLTGTNSYTGGTAIKGGTLQVSADANLGDTSGGLSLDDGATLQTTAAFTSARDVTLNSGVGTFQTDADLILSGPLTGAGGFNKTGAGALTLT
;
A
#
# COMPACT_ATOMS: atom_id res chain seq x y z
N ASP A 1 59.26 14.17 -53.82
CA ASP A 1 57.79 14.14 -53.69
C ASP A 1 57.21 15.22 -54.61
N GLN A 2 56.18 14.92 -55.41
CA GLN A 2 55.40 15.87 -56.23
C GLN A 2 53.89 15.69 -55.98
N ASN A 3 53.51 15.19 -54.81
CA ASN A 3 52.12 14.85 -54.49
C ASN A 3 51.29 16.05 -53.97
N TRP A 4 51.85 17.27 -53.92
CA TRP A 4 51.20 18.47 -53.40
C TRP A 4 51.00 19.52 -54.47
N THR A 5 49.84 20.16 -54.50
CA THR A 5 49.54 21.23 -55.45
C THR A 5 49.17 22.54 -54.79
N ASP A 6 49.21 23.62 -55.57
CA ASP A 6 48.53 24.87 -55.20
C ASP A 6 46.99 24.72 -55.29
N SER A 7 46.27 25.79 -54.97
CA SER A 7 44.80 25.81 -54.99
C SER A 7 44.18 25.64 -56.39
N THR A 8 44.97 25.76 -57.45
CA THR A 8 44.51 25.59 -58.84
C THR A 8 44.76 24.19 -59.37
N GLY A 9 45.56 23.38 -58.68
CA GLY A 9 45.95 22.03 -59.11
C GLY A 9 46.94 22.00 -60.26
N LEU A 10 47.49 23.15 -60.69
CA LEU A 10 48.33 23.26 -61.89
C LEU A 10 49.81 23.03 -61.64
N PHE A 11 50.27 23.18 -60.39
CA PHE A 11 51.67 23.01 -60.01
C PHE A 11 51.82 21.83 -59.05
N ALA A 12 52.78 20.94 -59.28
CA ALA A 12 53.09 19.80 -58.43
C ALA A 12 54.44 19.99 -57.73
N ALA A 13 54.49 19.83 -56.41
CA ALA A 13 55.64 20.13 -55.58
C ALA A 13 55.80 19.13 -54.43
N PRO A 14 56.99 19.07 -53.79
CA PRO A 14 57.14 18.45 -52.48
C PRO A 14 56.29 19.17 -51.44
N PHE A 15 55.91 18.47 -50.36
CA PHE A 15 55.28 19.10 -49.21
C PHE A 15 56.17 20.22 -48.65
N ALA A 16 55.62 21.42 -48.49
CA ALA A 16 56.31 22.48 -47.77
C ALA A 16 56.32 22.12 -46.27
N ASN A 17 57.45 21.61 -45.77
CA ASN A 17 57.55 21.09 -44.40
C ASN A 17 57.12 22.15 -43.37
N GLY A 18 56.23 21.77 -42.45
CA GLY A 18 55.63 22.68 -41.47
C GLY A 18 54.43 23.50 -41.98
N SER A 19 54.00 23.32 -43.22
CA SER A 19 52.77 23.96 -43.73
C SER A 19 51.50 23.23 -43.28
N PHE A 20 50.34 23.80 -43.64
CA PHE A 20 49.03 23.20 -43.40
C PHE A 20 48.68 22.24 -44.55
N ALA A 21 48.45 20.96 -44.23
CA ALA A 21 48.14 19.94 -45.22
C ALA A 21 46.63 19.90 -45.55
N ILE A 22 46.27 19.84 -46.83
CA ILE A 22 44.87 19.65 -47.28
C ILE A 22 44.79 18.41 -48.16
N PHE A 23 44.03 17.42 -47.70
CA PHE A 23 43.75 16.17 -48.40
C PHE A 23 42.37 16.25 -49.06
N GLN A 24 42.36 16.20 -50.39
CA GLN A 24 41.18 16.31 -51.25
C GLN A 24 41.36 15.52 -52.54
N GLY A 25 40.27 15.26 -53.27
CA GLY A 25 40.30 14.50 -54.52
C GLY A 25 39.88 13.05 -54.30
N THR A 26 40.62 12.07 -54.83
CA THR A 26 40.32 10.65 -54.56
C THR A 26 41.00 10.23 -53.25
N ALA A 27 40.24 9.66 -52.33
CA ALA A 27 40.77 9.21 -51.04
C ALA A 27 41.72 8.00 -51.19
N GLY A 28 42.65 7.87 -50.25
CA GLY A 28 43.60 6.76 -50.22
C GLY A 28 44.61 6.86 -49.07
N THR A 29 45.64 6.02 -49.15
CA THR A 29 46.71 5.97 -48.17
C THR A 29 47.82 6.98 -48.50
N VAL A 30 48.17 7.81 -47.52
CA VAL A 30 49.30 8.73 -47.55
C VAL A 30 50.42 8.16 -46.68
N THR A 31 51.54 7.80 -47.30
CA THR A 31 52.70 7.27 -46.57
C THR A 31 53.67 8.40 -46.22
N VAL A 32 53.88 8.63 -44.94
CA VAL A 32 54.86 9.57 -44.38
C VAL A 32 56.24 8.90 -44.40
N ASP A 33 57.20 9.53 -45.07
CA ASP A 33 58.58 9.09 -45.15
C ASP A 33 59.51 10.10 -44.46
N GLY A 34 60.11 9.69 -43.35
CA GLY A 34 61.04 10.49 -42.55
C GLY A 34 62.51 10.35 -42.94
N THR A 35 62.85 9.64 -44.03
CA THR A 35 64.25 9.38 -44.42
C THR A 35 65.04 10.65 -44.72
N ASN A 36 64.38 11.72 -45.16
CA ASN A 36 65.00 13.02 -45.46
C ASN A 36 64.84 14.06 -44.34
N GLY A 37 64.55 13.60 -43.12
CA GLY A 37 64.32 14.45 -41.94
C GLY A 37 62.88 14.37 -41.42
N PRO A 38 62.60 15.02 -40.28
CA PRO A 38 61.28 14.98 -39.66
C PRO A 38 60.23 15.68 -40.54
N VAL A 39 59.10 15.02 -40.73
CA VAL A 39 57.91 15.60 -41.37
C VAL A 39 57.14 16.39 -40.31
N LEU A 40 56.92 17.67 -40.56
CA LEU A 40 56.27 18.61 -39.66
C LEU A 40 54.99 19.15 -40.31
N ALA A 41 53.92 19.33 -39.56
CA ALA A 41 52.67 19.92 -40.04
C ALA A 41 52.14 20.95 -39.04
N ALA A 42 51.73 22.12 -39.56
CA ALA A 42 51.02 23.12 -38.75
C ALA A 42 49.55 22.74 -38.50
N GLY A 43 49.01 21.81 -39.29
CA GLY A 43 47.64 21.32 -39.20
C GLY A 43 47.28 20.50 -40.44
N MET A 44 46.07 19.93 -40.45
CA MET A 44 45.58 19.09 -41.53
C MET A 44 44.08 19.33 -41.78
N GLN A 45 43.65 19.22 -43.03
CA GLN A 45 42.24 19.12 -43.39
C GLN A 45 42.03 17.91 -44.30
N PHE A 46 41.02 17.11 -43.99
CA PHE A 46 40.50 16.04 -44.83
C PHE A 46 39.15 16.51 -45.39
N ALA A 47 39.16 17.07 -46.60
CA ALA A 47 37.97 17.68 -47.22
C ALA A 47 36.95 16.63 -47.69
N ILE A 48 37.35 15.35 -47.77
CA ILE A 48 36.49 14.19 -48.02
C ILE A 48 36.87 13.04 -47.08
N GLY A 49 35.99 12.05 -46.94
CA GLY A 49 36.26 10.82 -46.19
C GLY A 49 37.13 9.80 -46.93
N GLY A 50 37.77 8.91 -46.18
CA GLY A 50 38.49 7.73 -46.68
C GLY A 50 40.02 7.83 -46.67
N TYR A 51 40.60 8.96 -46.23
CA TYR A 51 42.05 9.11 -46.15
C TYR A 51 42.66 8.34 -44.98
N ARG A 52 43.84 7.76 -45.21
CA ARG A 52 44.66 7.13 -44.17
C ARG A 52 46.10 7.64 -44.23
N VAL A 53 46.55 8.39 -43.23
CA VAL A 53 47.95 8.81 -43.08
C VAL A 53 48.70 7.76 -42.25
N GLN A 54 49.82 7.22 -42.74
CA GLN A 54 50.60 6.19 -42.05
C GLN A 54 52.09 6.27 -42.37
N GLY A 55 52.95 5.56 -41.64
CA GLY A 55 54.39 5.55 -41.87
C GLY A 55 55.15 6.21 -40.72
N ALA A 56 56.16 7.02 -41.05
CA ALA A 56 56.96 7.75 -40.07
C ALA A 56 56.13 8.77 -39.25
N ASP A 57 56.73 9.28 -38.19
CA ASP A 57 56.14 10.27 -37.30
C ASP A 57 55.84 11.60 -38.02
N VAL A 58 54.75 12.27 -37.61
CA VAL A 58 54.43 13.64 -38.03
C VAL A 58 54.49 14.56 -36.81
N GLY A 59 55.41 15.52 -36.84
CA GLY A 59 55.56 16.53 -35.78
C GLY A 59 54.53 17.65 -35.92
N LEU A 60 53.69 17.82 -34.92
CA LEU A 60 52.76 18.94 -34.79
C LEU A 60 53.51 20.18 -34.31
N ILE A 61 53.41 21.27 -35.07
CA ILE A 61 54.08 22.53 -34.76
C ILE A 61 53.09 23.66 -34.50
N GLY A 62 53.57 24.70 -33.81
CA GLY A 62 52.75 25.81 -33.33
C GLY A 62 52.15 25.55 -31.94
N LEU A 63 51.40 26.52 -31.43
CA LEU A 63 50.67 26.37 -30.15
C LEU A 63 49.50 25.40 -30.29
N GLN A 64 48.81 25.45 -31.44
CA GLN A 64 47.72 24.57 -31.80
C GLN A 64 47.93 24.07 -33.23
N SER A 65 47.65 22.80 -33.45
CA SER A 65 47.59 22.18 -34.77
C SER A 65 46.16 21.73 -35.03
N ILE A 66 45.48 22.46 -35.90
CA ILE A 66 44.07 22.21 -36.22
C ILE A 66 43.99 21.02 -37.18
N ILE A 67 43.18 20.02 -36.82
CA ILE A 67 42.81 18.90 -37.68
C ILE A 67 41.32 18.99 -37.99
N ARG A 68 40.99 19.13 -39.27
CA ARG A 68 39.63 19.22 -39.79
C ARG A 68 39.28 17.94 -40.51
N VAL A 69 38.14 17.33 -40.18
CA VAL A 69 37.56 16.25 -40.99
C VAL A 69 36.23 16.75 -41.49
N GLY A 70 36.22 17.17 -42.76
CA GLY A 70 35.10 17.83 -43.39
C GLY A 70 35.47 19.09 -44.18
N ASP A 71 34.47 19.58 -44.88
CA ASP A 71 34.47 20.84 -45.64
C ASP A 71 33.67 21.95 -44.92
N GLY A 72 33.16 21.66 -43.72
CA GLY A 72 32.29 22.55 -42.94
C GLY A 72 30.80 22.42 -43.26
N SER A 73 30.41 21.57 -44.21
CA SER A 73 29.01 21.25 -44.47
C SER A 73 28.46 20.19 -43.51
N ALA A 74 27.13 20.15 -43.33
CA ALA A 74 26.48 19.08 -42.56
C ALA A 74 26.69 17.69 -43.18
N ALA A 75 26.84 17.61 -44.51
CA ALA A 75 27.12 16.35 -45.21
C ALA A 75 28.47 15.74 -44.78
N SER A 76 29.43 16.56 -44.36
CA SER A 76 30.74 16.07 -43.93
C SER A 76 30.73 15.33 -42.59
N ALA A 77 29.59 15.26 -41.88
CA ALA A 77 29.44 14.44 -40.67
C ALA A 77 29.69 12.95 -40.92
N GLY A 78 29.45 12.45 -42.15
CA GLY A 78 29.72 11.07 -42.53
C GLY A 78 31.17 10.80 -42.97
N TYR A 79 32.05 11.81 -42.97
CA TYR A 79 33.44 11.63 -43.40
C TYR A 79 34.29 11.04 -42.27
N THR A 80 35.14 10.09 -42.62
CA THR A 80 36.13 9.51 -41.70
C THR A 80 37.53 9.66 -42.29
N ALA A 81 38.49 10.11 -41.47
CA ALA A 81 39.90 10.11 -41.80
C ALA A 81 40.70 9.42 -40.70
N THR A 82 41.72 8.65 -41.07
CA THR A 82 42.58 7.95 -40.12
C THR A 82 44.00 8.50 -40.15
N ILE A 83 44.56 8.78 -38.98
CA ILE A 83 45.99 9.03 -38.78
C ILE A 83 46.56 7.88 -37.97
N ALA A 84 47.29 7.00 -38.64
CA ALA A 84 48.00 5.86 -38.07
C ALA A 84 49.49 6.14 -37.84
N SER A 85 50.07 7.16 -38.47
CA SER A 85 51.37 7.70 -38.06
C SER A 85 51.31 8.21 -36.62
N ASN A 86 52.42 8.14 -35.89
CA ASN A 86 52.50 8.79 -34.58
C ASN A 86 52.56 10.31 -34.77
N LEU A 87 51.81 11.03 -33.95
CA LEU A 87 51.86 12.48 -33.84
C LEU A 87 52.75 12.87 -32.67
N THR A 88 53.71 13.76 -32.91
CA THR A 88 54.71 14.21 -31.93
C THR A 88 54.72 15.74 -31.81
N GLY A 89 55.53 16.31 -30.91
CA GLY A 89 55.69 17.77 -30.79
C GLY A 89 55.04 18.39 -29.56
N ALA A 90 55.05 19.72 -29.46
CA ALA A 90 54.52 20.44 -28.29
C ALA A 90 53.13 21.05 -28.51
N GLY A 91 52.64 21.09 -29.76
CA GLY A 91 51.35 21.69 -30.09
C GLY A 91 50.17 20.90 -29.51
N GLN A 92 49.09 21.63 -29.20
CA GLN A 92 47.79 21.03 -28.90
C GLN A 92 47.13 20.57 -30.20
N LEU A 93 46.64 19.33 -30.25
CA LEU A 93 45.79 18.87 -31.36
C LEU A 93 44.40 19.47 -31.18
N VAL A 94 43.88 20.18 -32.19
CA VAL A 94 42.52 20.76 -32.15
C VAL A 94 41.67 20.15 -33.25
N LYS A 95 40.76 19.24 -32.90
CA LYS A 95 39.79 18.64 -33.83
C LYS A 95 38.59 19.58 -34.01
N THR A 96 38.27 19.85 -35.28
CA THR A 96 37.11 20.66 -35.72
C THR A 96 36.38 19.99 -36.89
N ASP A 97 35.27 20.60 -37.33
CA ASP A 97 34.32 20.06 -38.32
C ASP A 97 33.63 18.75 -37.91
N ALA A 98 32.56 18.39 -38.60
CA ALA A 98 31.60 17.38 -38.16
C ALA A 98 32.08 15.92 -38.29
N GLY A 99 33.07 15.62 -39.13
CA GLY A 99 33.49 14.25 -39.41
C GLY A 99 34.31 13.59 -38.30
N THR A 100 34.63 12.31 -38.51
CA THR A 100 35.38 11.46 -37.57
C THR A 100 36.87 11.42 -37.88
N LEU A 101 37.70 11.78 -36.90
CA LEU A 101 39.13 11.56 -36.91
C LEU A 101 39.48 10.30 -36.11
N VAL A 102 39.97 9.27 -36.78
CA VAL A 102 40.50 8.06 -36.12
C VAL A 102 41.98 8.26 -35.84
N LEU A 103 42.36 8.32 -34.55
CA LEU A 103 43.76 8.37 -34.12
C LEU A 103 44.21 6.96 -33.73
N ALA A 104 45.04 6.35 -34.58
CA ALA A 104 45.54 4.99 -34.38
C ALA A 104 47.03 4.92 -33.98
N GLY A 105 47.77 6.02 -34.12
CA GLY A 105 49.18 6.12 -33.72
C GLY A 105 49.36 6.17 -32.19
N THR A 106 50.56 5.80 -31.72
CA THR A 106 50.99 6.01 -30.33
C THR A 106 51.56 7.41 -30.21
N ASN A 107 50.71 8.36 -29.84
CA ASN A 107 51.01 9.78 -29.94
C ASN A 107 51.78 10.30 -28.72
N THR A 108 52.76 11.17 -28.94
CA THR A 108 53.63 11.72 -27.88
C THR A 108 53.58 13.25 -27.79
N TYR A 109 52.71 13.90 -28.57
CA TYR A 109 52.55 15.35 -28.45
C TYR A 109 52.07 15.77 -27.06
N THR A 110 52.61 16.86 -26.52
CA THR A 110 52.43 17.22 -25.10
C THR A 110 51.41 18.33 -24.85
N GLY A 111 50.94 19.03 -25.89
CA GLY A 111 49.97 20.13 -25.76
C GLY A 111 48.54 19.70 -25.42
N GLY A 112 48.26 18.39 -25.38
CA GLY A 112 46.93 17.84 -25.16
C GLY A 112 46.06 17.82 -26.42
N THR A 113 44.80 17.42 -26.24
CA THR A 113 43.82 17.26 -27.31
C THR A 113 42.56 18.06 -27.01
N ALA A 114 42.11 18.88 -27.95
CA ALA A 114 40.84 19.59 -27.91
C ALA A 114 39.90 19.06 -28.99
N ILE A 115 38.66 18.71 -28.62
CA ILE A 115 37.61 18.23 -29.54
C ILE A 115 36.50 19.29 -29.57
N ASN A 116 36.60 20.22 -30.53
CA ASN A 116 35.66 21.33 -30.68
C ASN A 116 34.54 21.02 -31.70
N GLY A 117 34.52 19.81 -32.26
CA GLY A 117 33.49 19.39 -33.21
C GLY A 117 33.75 18.00 -33.82
N GLY A 118 32.68 17.34 -34.22
CA GLY A 118 32.71 15.98 -34.76
C GLY A 118 33.22 14.97 -33.75
N THR A 119 33.87 13.91 -34.24
CA THR A 119 34.32 12.79 -33.41
C THR A 119 35.83 12.59 -33.48
N VAL A 120 36.45 12.31 -32.33
CA VAL A 120 37.77 11.67 -32.27
C VAL A 120 37.57 10.24 -31.79
N GLN A 121 37.97 9.27 -32.62
CA GLN A 121 37.89 7.84 -32.29
C GLN A 121 39.27 7.33 -31.85
N ILE A 122 39.31 6.61 -30.73
CA ILE A 122 40.52 6.02 -30.14
C ILE A 122 40.30 4.57 -29.70
N SER A 123 41.41 3.84 -29.55
CA SER A 123 41.43 2.50 -28.95
C SER A 123 42.45 2.37 -27.80
N SER A 124 43.15 3.47 -27.46
CA SER A 124 44.12 3.56 -26.36
C SER A 124 44.23 5.01 -25.89
N ASP A 125 44.50 5.24 -24.60
CA ASP A 125 44.74 6.59 -24.06
C ASP A 125 45.93 7.29 -24.74
N SER A 126 46.94 6.53 -25.16
CA SER A 126 48.10 7.06 -25.91
C SER A 126 47.74 7.64 -27.28
N ASN A 127 46.53 7.38 -27.81
CA ASN A 127 46.07 8.04 -29.02
C ASN A 127 45.77 9.54 -28.78
N LEU A 128 45.54 9.99 -27.55
CA LEU A 128 45.26 11.39 -27.20
C LEU A 128 46.52 12.23 -26.91
N GLY A 129 47.71 11.69 -27.19
CA GLY A 129 49.00 12.35 -26.97
C GLY A 129 49.72 11.87 -25.72
N GLY A 130 50.81 12.53 -25.36
CA GLY A 130 51.57 12.22 -24.15
C GLY A 130 50.82 12.60 -22.86
N PHE A 131 50.87 11.76 -21.83
CA PHE A 131 50.45 12.15 -20.47
C PHE A 131 51.47 13.15 -19.88
N PRO A 132 51.06 14.22 -19.16
CA PRO A 132 49.72 14.53 -18.65
C PRO A 132 48.89 15.49 -19.53
N GLY A 133 49.10 15.51 -20.85
CA GLY A 133 48.35 16.39 -21.76
C GLY A 133 46.83 16.30 -21.55
N VAL A 134 46.19 17.46 -21.40
CA VAL A 134 44.77 17.56 -21.06
C VAL A 134 43.87 17.21 -22.25
N LEU A 135 42.65 16.77 -21.94
CA LEU A 135 41.58 16.63 -22.90
C LEU A 135 40.59 17.78 -22.71
N SER A 136 40.16 18.46 -23.77
CA SER A 136 39.04 19.39 -23.71
C SER A 136 37.99 19.07 -24.77
N LEU A 137 36.72 19.28 -24.43
CA LEU A 137 35.59 19.11 -25.35
C LEU A 137 34.76 20.40 -25.37
N ASP A 138 34.33 20.80 -26.56
CA ASP A 138 33.41 21.92 -26.78
C ASP A 138 32.40 21.53 -27.87
N GLY A 139 31.42 20.69 -27.49
CA GLY A 139 30.41 20.12 -28.39
C GLY A 139 30.89 18.92 -29.23
N GLY A 140 32.14 18.49 -29.05
CA GLY A 140 32.71 17.32 -29.72
C GLY A 140 32.46 15.99 -29.02
N THR A 141 32.77 14.88 -29.71
CA THR A 141 32.64 13.51 -29.20
C THR A 141 34.00 12.82 -29.11
N LEU A 142 34.29 12.21 -27.97
CA LEU A 142 35.32 11.18 -27.84
C LEU A 142 34.65 9.81 -27.98
N HIS A 143 35.01 9.06 -29.02
CA HIS A 143 34.54 7.70 -29.26
C HIS A 143 35.62 6.69 -28.90
N THR A 144 35.32 5.74 -28.02
CA THR A 144 36.25 4.69 -27.60
C THR A 144 35.77 3.32 -28.07
N THR A 145 36.68 2.59 -28.72
CA THR A 145 36.43 1.27 -29.32
C THR A 145 37.06 0.10 -28.55
N ALA A 146 37.67 0.40 -27.40
CA ALA A 146 38.34 -0.57 -26.53
C ALA A 146 38.26 -0.11 -25.07
N GLY A 147 38.55 -1.02 -24.14
CA GLY A 147 38.71 -0.68 -22.73
C GLY A 147 39.89 0.26 -22.51
N ILE A 148 39.67 1.43 -21.92
CA ILE A 148 40.67 2.48 -21.71
C ILE A 148 40.59 3.01 -20.28
N ALA A 149 41.75 3.17 -19.64
CA ALA A 149 41.88 3.92 -18.40
C ALA A 149 42.72 5.18 -18.65
N SER A 150 42.23 6.34 -18.19
CA SER A 150 42.89 7.63 -18.35
C SER A 150 42.93 8.40 -17.04
N GLY A 151 44.12 8.89 -16.69
CA GLY A 151 44.33 9.81 -15.57
C GLY A 151 44.32 11.29 -15.98
N ARG A 152 43.98 11.60 -17.23
CA ARG A 152 44.03 12.98 -17.75
C ARG A 152 42.96 13.85 -17.10
N PHE A 153 43.29 15.12 -16.92
CA PHE A 153 42.25 16.11 -16.65
C PHE A 153 41.43 16.38 -17.91
N VAL A 154 40.14 16.56 -17.70
CA VAL A 154 39.17 16.85 -18.77
C VAL A 154 38.51 18.19 -18.51
N THR A 155 38.40 19.03 -19.53
CA THR A 155 37.63 20.28 -19.48
C THR A 155 36.43 20.22 -20.43
N LEU A 156 35.22 20.35 -19.89
CA LEU A 156 33.98 20.50 -20.65
C LEU A 156 33.67 22.00 -20.80
N ASN A 157 33.96 22.55 -21.98
CA ASN A 157 33.69 23.95 -22.31
C ASN A 157 32.19 24.19 -22.49
N ALA A 158 31.78 25.40 -22.88
CA ALA A 158 30.37 25.80 -22.93
C ALA A 158 29.49 24.88 -23.81
N GLY A 159 30.03 24.29 -24.87
CA GLY A 159 29.35 23.32 -25.73
C GLY A 159 29.21 21.92 -25.12
N GLY A 160 29.81 21.66 -23.95
CA GLY A 160 29.82 20.33 -23.32
C GLY A 160 30.74 19.33 -24.03
N GLY A 161 30.57 18.05 -23.74
CA GLY A 161 31.31 16.98 -24.38
C GLY A 161 30.58 15.65 -24.33
N THR A 162 30.74 14.87 -25.40
CA THR A 162 30.14 13.54 -25.53
C THR A 162 31.21 12.46 -25.39
N PHE A 163 30.92 11.44 -24.59
CA PHE A 163 31.66 10.20 -24.50
C PHE A 163 30.81 9.09 -25.10
N ASP A 164 31.24 8.59 -26.25
CA ASP A 164 30.63 7.47 -26.95
C ASP A 164 31.49 6.23 -26.73
N ILE A 165 30.91 5.18 -26.15
CA ILE A 165 31.65 4.00 -25.71
C ILE A 165 30.99 2.76 -26.32
N ASP A 166 31.76 2.02 -27.11
CA ASP A 166 31.28 0.78 -27.73
C ASP A 166 30.87 -0.25 -26.67
N GLY A 167 29.86 -1.07 -27.02
CA GLY A 167 29.37 -2.14 -26.17
C GLY A 167 30.46 -3.09 -25.70
N ALA A 168 30.30 -3.62 -24.48
CA ALA A 168 31.28 -4.48 -23.80
C ALA A 168 32.68 -3.86 -23.57
N THR A 169 32.83 -2.54 -23.74
CA THR A 169 34.06 -1.81 -23.38
C THR A 169 33.80 -0.83 -22.24
N ASN A 170 34.88 -0.32 -21.63
CA ASN A 170 34.81 0.69 -20.58
C ASN A 170 35.81 1.83 -20.81
N LEU A 171 35.41 3.05 -20.43
CA LEU A 171 36.32 4.19 -20.29
C LEU A 171 36.36 4.58 -18.82
N ALA A 172 37.50 4.39 -18.17
CA ALA A 172 37.73 4.84 -16.81
C ALA A 172 38.46 6.19 -16.79
N LEU A 173 37.78 7.23 -16.27
CA LEU A 173 38.34 8.56 -16.09
C LEU A 173 38.65 8.78 -14.60
N GLY A 174 39.96 8.74 -14.28
CA GLY A 174 40.47 8.95 -12.92
C GLY A 174 40.84 10.41 -12.62
N GLY A 175 41.12 11.22 -13.65
CA GLY A 175 41.39 12.65 -13.48
C GLY A 175 40.11 13.47 -13.28
N THR A 176 40.23 14.64 -12.64
CA THR A 176 39.12 15.59 -12.50
C THR A 176 38.60 16.06 -13.86
N ILE A 177 37.29 15.99 -14.02
CA ILE A 177 36.52 16.62 -15.09
C ILE A 177 35.96 17.94 -14.55
N ALA A 178 36.29 19.05 -15.20
CA ALA A 178 35.89 20.40 -14.82
C ALA A 178 35.23 21.15 -15.99
N GLY A 179 34.69 22.34 -15.73
CA GLY A 179 34.17 23.25 -16.76
C GLY A 179 32.69 23.62 -16.57
N VAL A 180 32.16 24.41 -17.49
CA VAL A 180 30.75 24.87 -17.43
C VAL A 180 29.80 23.95 -18.19
N GLY A 181 30.32 23.15 -19.14
CA GLY A 181 29.52 22.31 -20.02
C GLY A 181 28.95 21.06 -19.35
N ALA A 182 28.02 20.44 -20.07
CA ALA A 182 27.44 19.16 -19.70
C ALA A 182 28.30 17.98 -20.17
N LEU A 183 28.27 16.88 -19.41
CA LEU A 183 28.79 15.59 -19.83
C LEU A 183 27.66 14.79 -20.47
N THR A 184 27.86 14.29 -21.70
CA THR A 184 26.93 13.36 -22.35
C THR A 184 27.57 11.99 -22.49
N LYS A 185 26.92 10.96 -21.99
CA LYS A 185 27.27 9.55 -22.20
C LYS A 185 26.31 8.94 -23.21
N GLN A 186 26.87 8.33 -24.25
CA GLN A 186 26.16 7.51 -25.25
C GLN A 186 26.94 6.22 -25.56
N GLY A 187 26.38 5.38 -26.44
CA GLY A 187 26.91 4.04 -26.73
C GLY A 187 26.64 3.05 -25.60
N ASP A 188 26.72 1.76 -25.90
CA ASP A 188 26.29 0.68 -24.98
C ASP A 188 27.31 0.36 -23.88
N GLY A 189 28.54 0.85 -23.97
CA GLY A 189 29.60 0.58 -23.00
C GLY A 189 29.49 1.38 -21.69
N THR A 190 30.49 1.22 -20.82
CA THR A 190 30.50 1.82 -19.46
C THR A 190 31.48 2.98 -19.35
N LEU A 191 31.01 4.13 -18.87
CA LEU A 191 31.85 5.25 -18.43
C LEU A 191 32.04 5.18 -16.91
N ILE A 192 33.26 4.94 -16.45
CA ILE A 192 33.60 4.90 -15.03
C ILE A 192 34.15 6.27 -14.63
N LEU A 193 33.44 6.97 -13.74
CA LEU A 193 33.88 8.25 -13.19
C LEU A 193 34.48 8.03 -11.80
N ALA A 194 35.80 8.01 -11.71
CA ALA A 194 36.51 7.77 -10.45
C ALA A 194 37.02 9.06 -9.78
N GLY A 195 37.20 10.14 -10.55
CA GLY A 195 37.65 11.43 -10.05
C GLY A 195 36.57 12.22 -9.29
N THR A 196 36.99 13.12 -8.41
CA THR A 196 36.13 14.19 -7.87
C THR A 196 35.96 15.25 -8.96
N ASN A 197 34.74 15.40 -9.46
CA ASN A 197 34.45 16.21 -10.64
C ASN A 197 33.74 17.52 -10.27
N THR A 198 33.91 18.55 -11.11
CA THR A 198 33.41 19.92 -10.85
C THR A 198 32.71 20.56 -12.05
N TYR A 199 32.49 19.82 -13.13
CA TYR A 199 31.70 20.33 -14.26
C TYR A 199 30.27 20.70 -13.84
N GLN A 200 29.73 21.76 -14.43
CA GLN A 200 28.50 22.41 -13.94
C GLN A 200 27.25 22.08 -14.76
N GLY A 201 27.39 21.69 -16.03
CA GLY A 201 26.26 21.50 -16.94
C GLY A 201 25.42 20.25 -16.71
N GLY A 202 25.74 19.44 -15.69
CA GLY A 202 25.06 18.18 -15.40
C GLY A 202 25.56 17.00 -16.25
N THR A 203 24.89 15.86 -16.05
CA THR A 203 25.23 14.58 -16.70
C THR A 203 24.02 14.05 -17.47
N PHE A 204 24.19 13.80 -18.76
CA PHE A 204 23.19 13.18 -19.63
C PHE A 204 23.58 11.73 -19.91
N ILE A 205 22.71 10.77 -19.61
CA ILE A 205 22.92 9.35 -19.82
C ILE A 205 21.92 8.86 -20.88
N LYS A 206 22.33 8.89 -22.14
CA LYS A 206 21.51 8.53 -23.31
C LYS A 206 21.59 7.04 -23.67
N GLY A 207 22.52 6.30 -23.05
CA GLY A 207 22.74 4.88 -23.34
C GLY A 207 23.94 4.31 -22.58
N GLY A 208 23.96 2.99 -22.44
CA GLY A 208 24.95 2.27 -21.64
C GLY A 208 24.95 2.71 -20.17
N THR A 209 26.11 2.63 -19.52
CA THR A 209 26.22 2.84 -18.07
C THR A 209 27.18 3.97 -17.72
N VAL A 210 26.81 4.80 -16.73
CA VAL A 210 27.74 5.63 -15.96
C VAL A 210 27.91 4.99 -14.59
N LEU A 211 29.13 4.59 -14.25
CA LEU A 211 29.48 3.98 -12.97
C LEU A 211 30.14 5.01 -12.05
N ILE A 212 29.64 5.10 -10.81
CA ILE A 212 30.16 5.98 -9.76
C ILE A 212 30.33 5.24 -8.43
N THR A 213 31.19 5.77 -7.56
CA THR A 213 31.33 5.30 -6.18
C THR A 213 31.01 6.38 -5.13
N ALA A 214 30.89 7.64 -5.55
CA ALA A 214 30.47 8.78 -4.74
C ALA A 214 29.70 9.82 -5.58
N ASP A 215 28.79 10.58 -4.95
CA ASP A 215 28.00 11.63 -5.64
C ASP A 215 28.89 12.68 -6.34
N ALA A 216 30.04 13.01 -5.75
CA ALA A 216 30.99 13.96 -6.31
C ALA A 216 31.63 13.50 -7.64
N ASN A 217 31.45 12.23 -8.04
CA ASN A 217 31.84 11.77 -9.38
C ASN A 217 30.93 12.37 -10.48
N LEU A 218 29.72 12.85 -10.15
CA LEU A 218 28.76 13.42 -11.11
C LEU A 218 28.90 14.93 -11.33
N GLY A 219 30.00 15.55 -10.89
CA GLY A 219 30.25 16.98 -11.07
C GLY A 219 29.66 17.85 -9.96
N SER A 220 29.38 19.12 -10.26
CA SER A 220 28.75 20.07 -9.32
C SER A 220 27.39 19.57 -8.84
N ALA A 221 27.09 19.61 -7.54
CA ALA A 221 25.82 19.16 -6.96
C ALA A 221 24.57 19.90 -7.50
N ALA A 222 24.74 21.07 -8.13
CA ALA A 222 23.65 21.78 -8.82
C ALA A 222 23.34 21.21 -10.21
N GLY A 223 24.25 20.40 -10.78
CA GLY A 223 24.08 19.75 -12.07
C GLY A 223 23.11 18.56 -11.98
N LYS A 224 22.09 18.59 -12.84
CA LYS A 224 21.06 17.55 -12.98
C LYS A 224 21.64 16.26 -13.56
N VAL A 225 21.03 15.13 -13.26
CA VAL A 225 21.23 13.87 -14.01
C VAL A 225 20.02 13.65 -14.91
N THR A 226 20.22 13.62 -16.22
CA THR A 226 19.14 13.42 -17.20
C THR A 226 19.32 12.07 -17.88
N PHE A 227 18.29 11.24 -17.87
CA PHE A 227 18.27 9.93 -18.50
C PHE A 227 17.44 9.96 -19.77
N ASP A 228 17.90 9.26 -20.81
CA ASP A 228 17.14 8.95 -22.02
C ASP A 228 17.46 7.51 -22.45
N GLY A 229 17.21 6.55 -21.55
CA GLY A 229 17.41 5.11 -21.74
C GLY A 229 18.66 4.50 -21.09
N GLY A 230 19.55 5.29 -20.49
CA GLY A 230 20.79 4.79 -19.87
C GLY A 230 20.70 4.42 -18.39
N THR A 231 21.82 3.92 -17.85
CA THR A 231 21.95 3.45 -16.46
C THR A 231 22.93 4.30 -15.65
N LEU A 232 22.53 4.68 -14.43
CA LEU A 232 23.44 5.13 -13.37
C LEU A 232 23.69 3.94 -12.43
N HIS A 233 24.93 3.42 -12.44
CA HIS A 233 25.36 2.36 -11.54
C HIS A 233 26.14 2.94 -10.36
N VAL A 234 25.62 2.72 -9.15
CA VAL A 234 26.28 3.11 -7.90
C VAL A 234 26.90 1.87 -7.24
N SER A 235 28.17 1.64 -7.55
CA SER A 235 28.95 0.49 -7.07
C SER A 235 29.75 0.81 -5.80
N SER A 236 29.11 1.48 -4.83
CA SER A 236 29.76 1.90 -3.58
C SER A 236 29.54 0.88 -2.46
N LEU A 237 30.57 0.61 -1.67
CA LEU A 237 30.46 -0.19 -0.44
C LEU A 237 29.89 0.61 0.75
N SER A 238 29.68 1.93 0.56
CA SER A 238 29.10 2.82 1.56
C SER A 238 27.84 3.46 1.02
N ASN A 239 27.04 4.05 1.91
CA ASN A 239 25.82 4.75 1.49
C ASN A 239 26.20 6.03 0.74
N VAL A 240 25.56 6.25 -0.41
CA VAL A 240 25.70 7.50 -1.18
C VAL A 240 24.42 8.32 -0.99
N THR A 241 24.56 9.62 -0.79
CA THR A 241 23.45 10.56 -0.73
C THR A 241 23.60 11.60 -1.82
N SER A 242 22.53 11.85 -2.58
CA SER A 242 22.48 12.88 -3.60
C SER A 242 21.33 13.85 -3.32
N GLY A 243 21.61 15.16 -3.42
CA GLY A 243 20.60 16.22 -3.43
C GLY A 243 20.26 16.71 -4.83
N ARG A 244 20.76 16.04 -5.87
CA ARG A 244 20.56 16.43 -7.28
C ARG A 244 19.13 16.14 -7.72
N ASN A 245 18.63 16.97 -8.62
CA ASN A 245 17.43 16.61 -9.37
C ASN A 245 17.78 15.64 -10.50
N ALA A 246 16.79 14.87 -10.96
CA ALA A 246 16.89 14.07 -12.17
C ALA A 246 15.69 14.27 -13.12
N THR A 247 15.91 14.00 -14.41
CA THR A 247 14.85 13.89 -15.43
C THR A 247 14.91 12.53 -16.08
N LEU A 248 13.76 11.89 -16.23
CA LEU A 248 13.55 10.73 -17.06
C LEU A 248 12.89 11.20 -18.36
N GLU A 249 13.68 11.38 -19.42
CA GLU A 249 13.14 11.69 -20.75
C GLU A 249 12.38 10.48 -21.31
N ALA A 250 11.86 10.57 -22.54
CA ALA A 250 11.02 9.53 -23.13
C ALA A 250 11.64 8.11 -23.09
N GLY A 251 12.97 7.97 -23.16
CA GLY A 251 13.66 6.69 -23.02
C GLY A 251 13.69 6.10 -21.60
N GLY A 252 13.27 6.84 -20.57
CA GLY A 252 13.34 6.41 -19.16
C GLY A 252 14.76 6.41 -18.60
N GLY A 253 14.95 5.80 -17.43
CA GLY A 253 16.27 5.70 -16.79
C GLY A 253 16.37 4.56 -15.80
N THR A 254 17.56 3.97 -15.70
CA THR A 254 17.86 2.89 -14.77
C THR A 254 18.77 3.35 -13.64
N PHE A 255 18.37 3.08 -12.40
CA PHE A 255 19.21 3.18 -11.20
C PHE A 255 19.63 1.77 -10.79
N GLU A 256 20.88 1.42 -11.03
CA GLU A 256 21.48 0.16 -10.60
C GLU A 256 22.27 0.39 -9.31
N ILE A 257 21.81 -0.20 -8.20
CA ILE A 257 22.35 0.12 -6.86
C ILE A 257 22.85 -1.16 -6.18
N ASP A 258 24.13 -1.19 -5.83
CA ASP A 258 24.74 -2.37 -5.19
C ASP A 258 24.49 -2.39 -3.67
N ASN A 259 24.58 -1.22 -3.01
CA ASN A 259 24.41 -1.08 -1.56
C ASN A 259 23.25 -0.14 -1.17
N THR A 260 23.46 1.18 -1.14
CA THR A 260 22.41 2.15 -0.80
C THR A 260 22.66 3.49 -1.47
N LEU A 261 21.62 4.04 -2.09
CA LEU A 261 21.55 5.41 -2.59
C LEU A 261 20.33 6.12 -1.99
N ALA A 262 20.54 7.23 -1.29
CA ALA A 262 19.50 8.17 -0.93
C ALA A 262 19.44 9.32 -1.94
N TRP A 263 18.41 9.33 -2.77
CA TRP A 263 18.15 10.37 -3.76
C TRP A 263 17.11 11.35 -3.23
N ASN A 264 17.57 12.52 -2.78
CA ASN A 264 16.76 13.51 -2.08
C ASN A 264 16.28 14.67 -2.96
N GLY A 265 16.76 14.79 -4.20
CA GLY A 265 16.22 15.76 -5.16
C GLY A 265 15.05 15.18 -5.95
N THR A 266 14.29 16.04 -6.63
CA THR A 266 13.10 15.61 -7.38
C THR A 266 13.47 14.89 -8.67
N ILE A 267 12.70 13.87 -9.03
CA ILE A 267 12.74 13.19 -10.33
C ILE A 267 11.48 13.58 -11.11
N ASP A 268 11.66 14.15 -12.31
CA ASP A 268 10.59 14.56 -13.23
C ASP A 268 10.73 13.87 -14.60
N GLY A 269 9.79 14.13 -15.52
CA GLY A 269 9.88 13.70 -16.92
C GLY A 269 8.83 12.68 -17.35
N ALA A 270 8.82 12.34 -18.64
CA ALA A 270 7.81 11.45 -19.22
C ALA A 270 8.18 9.96 -19.15
N GLY A 271 9.46 9.64 -18.92
CA GLY A 271 9.97 8.28 -18.89
C GLY A 271 9.70 7.53 -17.60
N GLY A 272 9.87 6.21 -17.66
CA GLY A 272 9.75 5.32 -16.50
C GLY A 272 11.06 5.22 -15.71
N LEU A 273 10.93 4.97 -14.41
CA LEU A 273 12.04 4.67 -13.51
C LEU A 273 12.22 3.15 -13.42
N THR A 274 13.42 2.65 -13.69
CA THR A 274 13.79 1.25 -13.43
C THR A 274 14.81 1.18 -12.30
N LYS A 275 14.50 0.42 -11.23
CA LYS A 275 15.41 0.13 -10.12
C LYS A 275 15.93 -1.31 -10.26
N THR A 276 17.26 -1.45 -10.36
CA THR A 276 17.98 -2.74 -10.40
C THR A 276 19.07 -2.80 -9.33
N GLY A 277 19.80 -3.91 -9.27
CA GLY A 277 20.82 -4.16 -8.24
C GLY A 277 20.22 -4.55 -6.90
N THR A 278 21.01 -5.23 -6.07
CA THR A 278 20.56 -5.81 -4.79
C THR A 278 20.35 -4.79 -3.69
N GLY A 279 20.89 -3.58 -3.84
CA GLY A 279 20.84 -2.52 -2.85
C GLY A 279 19.52 -1.75 -2.80
N ALA A 280 19.47 -0.76 -1.91
CA ALA A 280 18.30 0.09 -1.68
C ALA A 280 18.42 1.45 -2.37
N LEU A 281 17.36 1.87 -3.07
CA LEU A 281 17.16 3.25 -3.53
C LEU A 281 16.10 3.91 -2.65
N PHE A 282 16.48 4.95 -1.91
CA PHE A 282 15.54 5.79 -1.18
C PHE A 282 15.20 7.02 -2.02
N LEU A 283 13.92 7.25 -2.28
CA LEU A 283 13.42 8.47 -2.91
C LEU A 283 12.93 9.40 -1.80
N GLY A 284 13.73 10.41 -1.48
CA GLY A 284 13.46 11.35 -0.39
C GLY A 284 12.49 12.48 -0.76
N ALA A 285 12.33 12.78 -2.05
CA ALA A 285 11.42 13.79 -2.56
C ALA A 285 10.14 13.18 -3.16
N ASP A 286 9.08 13.99 -3.26
CA ASP A 286 7.89 13.62 -4.02
C ASP A 286 8.19 13.80 -5.52
N ASN A 287 8.16 12.71 -6.28
CA ASN A 287 8.56 12.69 -7.68
C ASN A 287 7.35 12.82 -8.61
N THR A 288 7.56 13.40 -9.79
CA THR A 288 6.49 13.77 -10.73
C THR A 288 6.66 13.17 -12.12
N TYR A 289 7.57 12.22 -12.30
CA TYR A 289 7.68 11.49 -13.55
C TYR A 289 6.44 10.63 -13.81
N THR A 290 6.07 10.44 -15.08
CA THR A 290 4.78 9.84 -15.45
C THR A 290 4.87 8.48 -16.17
N GLY A 291 6.07 7.99 -16.48
CA GLY A 291 6.24 6.73 -17.22
C GLY A 291 6.12 5.45 -16.39
N GLY A 292 5.69 5.54 -15.12
CA GLY A 292 5.57 4.40 -14.20
C GLY A 292 6.90 3.98 -13.57
N THR A 293 6.82 2.99 -12.69
CA THR A 293 7.96 2.50 -11.90
C THR A 293 8.13 0.99 -12.07
N THR A 294 9.35 0.52 -12.29
CA THR A 294 9.71 -0.91 -12.27
C THR A 294 10.81 -1.16 -11.25
N ILE A 295 10.58 -2.08 -10.32
CA ILE A 295 11.56 -2.55 -9.35
C ILE A 295 11.96 -3.96 -9.78
N ALA A 296 13.03 -4.08 -10.56
CA ALA A 296 13.52 -5.38 -11.03
C ALA A 296 14.37 -6.11 -9.97
N GLY A 297 14.72 -5.44 -8.86
CA GLY A 297 15.44 -6.06 -7.74
C GLY A 297 15.86 -5.06 -6.65
N GLY A 298 16.24 -5.63 -5.50
CA GLY A 298 16.59 -4.86 -4.31
C GLY A 298 15.38 -4.13 -3.72
N VAL A 299 15.62 -2.98 -3.08
CA VAL A 299 14.56 -2.20 -2.42
C VAL A 299 14.39 -0.85 -3.11
N LEU A 300 13.16 -0.46 -3.39
CA LEU A 300 12.76 0.93 -3.63
C LEU A 300 11.99 1.42 -2.40
N ALA A 301 12.57 2.39 -1.68
CA ALA A 301 11.95 2.99 -0.51
C ALA A 301 11.40 4.38 -0.84
N LEU A 302 10.10 4.57 -0.63
CA LEU A 302 9.42 5.85 -0.72
C LEU A 302 9.55 6.57 0.63
N GLY A 303 10.44 7.54 0.68
CA GLY A 303 10.75 8.33 1.86
C GLY A 303 11.90 7.80 2.70
N THR A 304 12.36 8.64 3.63
CA THR A 304 13.46 8.36 4.57
C THR A 304 13.00 8.53 6.03
N GLY A 305 11.73 8.26 6.31
CA GLY A 305 11.07 8.48 7.61
C GLY A 305 10.43 9.87 7.78
N GLY A 306 10.58 10.75 6.78
CA GLY A 306 9.96 12.08 6.74
C GLY A 306 8.52 12.05 6.18
N THR A 307 8.02 13.22 5.77
CA THR A 307 6.68 13.39 5.18
C THR A 307 6.72 13.50 3.65
N THR A 308 7.84 13.14 3.03
CA THR A 308 8.07 13.22 1.58
C THR A 308 8.65 11.90 1.09
N GLY A 309 8.60 11.69 -0.22
CA GLY A 309 8.97 10.44 -0.87
C GLY A 309 7.74 9.82 -1.51
N ALA A 310 7.58 10.02 -2.80
CA ALA A 310 6.42 9.54 -3.56
C ALA A 310 6.81 9.24 -5.01
N VAL A 311 6.01 8.41 -5.66
CA VAL A 311 6.03 8.14 -7.10
C VAL A 311 4.60 8.27 -7.63
N LEU A 312 4.45 8.52 -8.94
CA LEU A 312 3.16 8.56 -9.60
C LEU A 312 2.93 7.29 -10.42
N GLY A 313 1.67 6.86 -10.47
CA GLY A 313 1.22 5.74 -11.30
C GLY A 313 1.60 4.38 -10.77
N ASP A 314 1.47 3.38 -11.65
CA ASP A 314 1.63 1.97 -11.32
C ASP A 314 3.08 1.58 -11.03
N VAL A 315 3.24 0.55 -10.20
CA VAL A 315 4.51 -0.06 -9.85
C VAL A 315 4.49 -1.54 -10.23
N VAL A 316 5.44 -1.95 -11.08
CA VAL A 316 5.78 -3.36 -11.28
C VAL A 316 6.92 -3.69 -10.30
N ASP A 317 6.62 -4.46 -9.27
CA ASP A 317 7.56 -4.83 -8.20
C ASP A 317 7.96 -6.31 -8.29
N ASP A 318 9.22 -6.57 -8.62
CA ASP A 318 9.89 -7.88 -8.54
C ASP A 318 11.02 -7.87 -7.47
N GLY A 319 11.06 -6.84 -6.62
CA GLY A 319 11.97 -6.71 -5.49
C GLY A 319 11.21 -6.42 -4.21
N THR A 320 11.35 -5.20 -3.70
CA THR A 320 10.58 -4.72 -2.55
C THR A 320 10.23 -3.25 -2.71
N LEU A 321 8.94 -2.94 -2.72
CA LEU A 321 8.43 -1.60 -2.51
C LEU A 321 8.24 -1.32 -1.01
N SER A 322 8.97 -0.35 -0.48
CA SER A 322 8.93 0.03 0.94
C SER A 322 8.36 1.44 1.12
N PHE A 323 7.32 1.59 1.94
CA PHE A 323 6.80 2.88 2.35
C PHE A 323 7.44 3.30 3.67
N ASN A 324 8.34 4.28 3.64
CA ASN A 324 9.06 4.80 4.80
C ASN A 324 8.76 6.28 5.03
N ARG A 325 7.50 6.55 5.41
CA ARG A 325 6.96 7.89 5.67
C ARG A 325 6.41 7.99 7.10
N SER A 326 6.36 9.19 7.66
CA SER A 326 5.82 9.46 9.01
C SER A 326 4.41 10.06 9.02
N ASN A 327 3.85 10.39 7.85
CA ASN A 327 2.50 10.95 7.72
C ASN A 327 1.52 9.97 7.05
N LEU A 328 0.27 10.39 6.92
CA LEU A 328 -0.72 9.71 6.07
C LEU A 328 -0.33 9.86 4.59
N TYR A 329 -0.28 8.75 3.86
CA TYR A 329 -0.03 8.68 2.44
C TYR A 329 -1.04 7.75 1.77
N THR A 330 -1.74 8.23 0.76
CA THR A 330 -2.63 7.40 -0.07
C THR A 330 -1.90 7.04 -1.35
N PHE A 331 -1.82 5.74 -1.63
CA PHE A 331 -1.27 5.22 -2.87
C PHE A 331 -2.41 4.67 -3.72
N ASP A 332 -2.57 5.23 -4.92
CA ASP A 332 -3.65 4.97 -5.87
C ASP A 332 -3.18 4.24 -7.13
N GLY A 333 -1.87 4.07 -7.32
CA GLY A 333 -1.31 3.20 -8.35
C GLY A 333 -1.49 1.72 -7.99
N THR A 334 -1.58 0.89 -9.02
CA THR A 334 -1.55 -0.57 -8.86
C THR A 334 -0.13 -1.05 -8.58
N ILE A 335 -0.01 -2.08 -7.73
CA ILE A 335 1.22 -2.80 -7.45
C ILE A 335 1.07 -4.20 -8.02
N SER A 336 1.98 -4.60 -8.90
CA SER A 336 1.98 -5.91 -9.57
C SER A 336 3.37 -6.56 -9.47
N GLY A 337 3.51 -7.82 -9.90
CA GLY A 337 4.80 -8.52 -9.96
C GLY A 337 5.01 -9.52 -8.83
N SER A 338 6.25 -10.01 -8.68
CA SER A 338 6.60 -11.07 -7.74
C SER A 338 7.15 -10.59 -6.38
N GLY A 339 7.39 -9.28 -6.27
CA GLY A 339 8.02 -8.61 -5.13
C GLY A 339 7.12 -8.44 -3.90
N SER A 340 7.72 -7.89 -2.85
CA SER A 340 7.09 -7.72 -1.53
C SER A 340 6.81 -6.25 -1.21
N VAL A 341 5.69 -5.98 -0.53
CA VAL A 341 5.35 -4.63 -0.05
C VAL A 341 5.69 -4.51 1.43
N THR A 342 6.34 -3.42 1.84
CA THR A 342 6.69 -3.18 3.25
C THR A 342 6.21 -1.82 3.74
N GLN A 343 5.45 -1.78 4.84
CA GLN A 343 5.18 -0.59 5.63
C GLN A 343 6.26 -0.44 6.71
N ALA A 344 7.29 0.36 6.40
CA ALA A 344 8.48 0.57 7.22
C ALA A 344 8.46 1.87 8.04
N GLY A 345 7.66 2.84 7.63
CA GLY A 345 7.53 4.13 8.31
C GLY A 345 6.57 4.08 9.50
N THR A 346 6.68 5.08 10.38
CA THR A 346 5.77 5.29 11.51
C THR A 346 4.42 5.91 11.11
N GLY A 347 4.31 6.37 9.86
CA GLY A 347 3.09 6.94 9.30
C GLY A 347 2.08 5.88 8.86
N THR A 348 1.05 6.33 8.14
CA THR A 348 -0.01 5.45 7.66
C THR A 348 -0.04 5.45 6.14
N THR A 349 0.06 4.27 5.53
CA THR A 349 -0.16 4.08 4.09
C THR A 349 -1.56 3.53 3.86
N VAL A 350 -2.28 4.09 2.89
CA VAL A 350 -3.59 3.60 2.44
C VAL A 350 -3.47 3.10 1.01
N LEU A 351 -3.73 1.81 0.80
CA LEU A 351 -3.79 1.21 -0.53
C LEU A 351 -5.25 1.24 -1.01
N THR A 352 -5.48 1.89 -2.14
CA THR A 352 -6.84 2.08 -2.70
C THR A 352 -7.07 1.33 -4.01
N ALA A 353 -6.01 0.94 -4.70
CA ALA A 353 -6.06 0.23 -5.98
C ALA A 353 -6.23 -1.30 -5.82
N GLU A 354 -6.55 -1.95 -6.93
CA GLU A 354 -6.58 -3.40 -7.08
C GLU A 354 -5.16 -3.92 -7.37
N ASN A 355 -4.47 -4.46 -6.36
CA ASN A 355 -3.09 -4.92 -6.54
C ASN A 355 -3.03 -6.44 -6.78
N SER A 356 -1.95 -6.88 -7.43
CA SER A 356 -1.78 -8.27 -7.89
C SER A 356 -0.39 -8.83 -7.64
N TYR A 357 0.37 -8.27 -6.69
CA TYR A 357 1.71 -8.75 -6.36
C TYR A 357 1.65 -10.06 -5.56
N SER A 358 2.61 -10.95 -5.76
CA SER A 358 2.58 -12.28 -5.12
C SER A 358 3.50 -12.44 -3.90
N GLY A 359 4.42 -11.50 -3.66
CA GLY A 359 5.31 -11.53 -2.50
C GLY A 359 4.64 -11.05 -1.20
N PHE A 360 5.38 -11.08 -0.10
CA PHE A 360 4.83 -10.78 1.22
C PHE A 360 4.38 -9.32 1.34
N THR A 361 3.38 -9.09 2.20
CA THR A 361 3.07 -7.76 2.73
C THR A 361 3.55 -7.68 4.18
N ILE A 362 4.49 -6.80 4.50
CA ILE A 362 5.11 -6.74 5.84
C ILE A 362 4.86 -5.38 6.48
N ILE A 363 4.38 -5.35 7.72
CA ILE A 363 4.21 -4.13 8.51
C ILE A 363 5.16 -4.22 9.70
N ASN A 364 6.16 -3.34 9.75
CA ASN A 364 7.21 -3.37 10.79
C ASN A 364 7.63 -1.99 11.34
N GLY A 365 7.18 -0.89 10.72
CA GLY A 365 7.54 0.48 11.10
C GLY A 365 6.84 1.07 12.33
N GLY A 366 5.95 0.30 12.97
CA GLY A 366 5.05 0.78 14.02
C GLY A 366 3.89 1.65 13.52
N GLY A 367 3.88 2.01 12.23
CA GLY A 367 2.80 2.73 11.55
C GLY A 367 1.64 1.83 11.11
N GLY A 368 0.76 2.37 10.27
CA GLY A 368 -0.43 1.68 9.77
C GLY A 368 -0.36 1.34 8.27
N LEU A 369 -0.85 0.18 7.88
CA LEU A 369 -1.21 -0.15 6.50
C LEU A 369 -2.72 -0.37 6.43
N TYR A 370 -3.44 0.50 5.73
CA TYR A 370 -4.89 0.42 5.57
C TYR A 370 -5.22 -0.05 4.16
N ILE A 371 -5.94 -1.15 4.08
CA ILE A 371 -6.42 -1.75 2.85
C ILE A 371 -7.83 -1.25 2.59
N ASN A 372 -8.00 -0.34 1.63
CA ASN A 372 -9.31 0.16 1.19
C ASN A 372 -9.66 -0.26 -0.24
N GLY A 373 -8.69 -0.75 -1.01
CA GLY A 373 -8.90 -1.42 -2.30
C GLY A 373 -9.13 -2.92 -2.17
N ASP A 374 -9.36 -3.58 -3.31
CA ASP A 374 -9.48 -5.04 -3.40
C ASP A 374 -8.11 -5.69 -3.66
N GLN A 375 -7.56 -6.42 -2.69
CA GLN A 375 -6.29 -7.13 -2.81
C GLN A 375 -6.47 -8.62 -3.13
N THR A 376 -7.63 -9.04 -3.65
CA THR A 376 -7.92 -10.45 -3.93
C THR A 376 -6.86 -11.11 -4.81
N ALA A 377 -6.28 -10.38 -5.77
CA ALA A 377 -5.21 -10.89 -6.63
C ALA A 377 -3.81 -10.84 -5.99
N ALA A 378 -3.63 -10.12 -4.88
CA ALA A 378 -2.39 -10.08 -4.13
C ALA A 378 -2.34 -11.25 -3.15
N SER A 379 -1.74 -12.36 -3.59
CA SER A 379 -1.82 -13.66 -2.91
C SER A 379 -0.79 -13.88 -1.80
N GLY A 380 0.18 -12.98 -1.65
CA GLY A 380 1.23 -13.14 -0.64
C GLY A 380 0.71 -12.99 0.79
N GLN A 381 1.34 -13.69 1.73
CA GLN A 381 0.97 -13.58 3.15
C GLN A 381 1.24 -12.16 3.67
N THR A 382 0.32 -11.65 4.48
CA THR A 382 0.47 -10.40 5.22
C THR A 382 0.98 -10.69 6.63
N ILE A 383 2.06 -10.03 7.04
CA ILE A 383 2.68 -10.19 8.36
C ILE A 383 2.68 -8.83 9.06
N VAL A 384 1.91 -8.74 10.14
CA VAL A 384 1.87 -7.57 11.03
C VAL A 384 2.87 -7.80 12.17
N ALA A 385 4.16 -7.64 11.86
CA ALA A 385 5.23 -7.82 12.84
C ALA A 385 5.24 -6.71 13.90
N ALA A 386 4.87 -5.49 13.50
CA ALA A 386 4.61 -4.35 14.38
C ALA A 386 3.59 -3.41 13.70
N GLY A 387 3.02 -2.47 14.45
CA GLY A 387 2.11 -1.47 13.87
C GLY A 387 0.70 -2.02 13.65
N THR A 388 -0.04 -1.48 12.67
CA THR A 388 -1.47 -1.78 12.47
C THR A 388 -1.78 -2.19 11.03
N LEU A 389 -2.47 -3.32 10.86
CA LEU A 389 -3.25 -3.62 9.65
C LEU A 389 -4.69 -3.16 9.88
N GLY A 390 -5.24 -2.40 8.94
CA GLY A 390 -6.64 -1.95 9.02
C GLY A 390 -7.27 -1.71 7.66
N GLY A 391 -8.39 -1.00 7.64
CA GLY A 391 -9.10 -0.64 6.41
C GLY A 391 -10.46 -1.34 6.25
N THR A 392 -11.06 -1.10 5.09
CA THR A 392 -12.42 -1.56 4.74
C THR A 392 -12.48 -2.42 3.46
N GLY A 393 -11.31 -2.78 2.94
CA GLY A 393 -11.14 -3.53 1.70
C GLY A 393 -10.97 -5.03 1.94
N VAL A 394 -10.29 -5.67 0.99
CA VAL A 394 -10.06 -7.12 0.97
C VAL A 394 -8.56 -7.40 0.98
N VAL A 395 -8.09 -8.29 1.84
CA VAL A 395 -6.74 -8.88 1.83
C VAL A 395 -6.80 -10.23 1.10
N GLY A 396 -5.95 -10.45 0.11
CA GLY A 396 -5.99 -11.66 -0.72
C GLY A 396 -5.40 -12.91 -0.07
N GLY A 397 -4.24 -12.80 0.56
CA GLY A 397 -3.54 -13.92 1.20
C GLY A 397 -3.90 -14.16 2.67
N ASP A 398 -3.17 -15.08 3.30
CA ASP A 398 -3.23 -15.31 4.75
C ASP A 398 -2.69 -14.10 5.52
N VAL A 399 -3.16 -13.90 6.74
CA VAL A 399 -2.72 -12.83 7.65
C VAL A 399 -2.17 -13.43 8.93
N LEU A 400 -0.95 -13.03 9.30
CA LEU A 400 -0.37 -13.26 10.63
C LEU A 400 -0.26 -11.92 11.37
N VAL A 401 -0.86 -11.83 12.55
CA VAL A 401 -0.67 -10.70 13.48
C VAL A 401 0.21 -11.16 14.62
N ASP A 402 1.46 -10.71 14.64
CA ASP A 402 2.45 -11.11 15.64
C ASP A 402 2.22 -10.39 16.99
N VAL A 403 3.00 -10.72 18.02
CA VAL A 403 2.87 -10.22 19.39
C VAL A 403 2.87 -8.69 19.51
N ALA A 404 3.55 -7.97 18.61
CA ALA A 404 3.58 -6.51 18.59
C ALA A 404 2.67 -5.89 17.50
N GLY A 405 1.92 -6.74 16.79
CA GLY A 405 0.99 -6.36 15.74
C GLY A 405 -0.40 -5.99 16.28
N ARG A 406 -1.10 -5.19 15.49
CA ARG A 406 -2.48 -4.77 15.75
C ARG A 406 -3.35 -4.96 14.52
N LEU A 407 -4.54 -5.50 14.71
CA LEU A 407 -5.61 -5.58 13.72
C LEU A 407 -6.68 -4.55 14.07
N ALA A 408 -6.99 -3.66 13.15
CA ALA A 408 -8.00 -2.61 13.34
C ALA A 408 -8.86 -2.48 12.08
N PRO A 409 -9.87 -3.34 11.87
CA PRO A 409 -10.84 -3.16 10.80
C PRO A 409 -11.49 -1.77 10.88
N GLY A 410 -11.97 -1.28 9.75
CA GLY A 410 -12.56 0.05 9.64
C GLY A 410 -11.63 1.10 9.05
N GLY A 411 -12.17 2.30 8.86
CA GLY A 411 -11.48 3.45 8.31
C GLY A 411 -10.55 4.13 9.34
N LEU A 412 -9.79 5.11 8.87
CA LEU A 412 -8.96 5.95 9.74
C LEU A 412 -9.81 6.62 10.84
N GLY A 413 -9.24 6.75 12.04
CA GLY A 413 -9.85 7.52 13.13
C GLY A 413 -11.04 6.86 13.83
N ALA A 414 -11.02 5.52 14.00
CA ALA A 414 -12.10 4.75 14.64
C ALA A 414 -13.45 4.86 13.89
N THR A 415 -13.40 4.98 12.56
CA THR A 415 -14.59 4.92 11.71
C THR A 415 -14.92 3.45 11.47
N PRO A 416 -16.08 2.94 11.90
CA PRO A 416 -16.37 1.53 11.77
C PRO A 416 -16.38 1.04 10.32
N GLY A 417 -15.99 -0.22 10.09
CA GLY A 417 -16.12 -0.86 8.80
C GLY A 417 -15.71 -2.33 8.79
N THR A 418 -15.74 -2.94 7.60
CA THR A 418 -15.45 -4.37 7.43
C THR A 418 -14.15 -4.59 6.69
N LEU A 419 -13.20 -5.29 7.31
CA LEU A 419 -12.01 -5.79 6.63
C LEU A 419 -12.21 -7.26 6.30
N THR A 420 -12.07 -7.61 5.02
CA THR A 420 -12.16 -9.00 4.56
C THR A 420 -10.77 -9.59 4.36
N ILE A 421 -10.57 -10.83 4.76
CA ILE A 421 -9.36 -11.63 4.57
C ILE A 421 -9.79 -12.89 3.81
N ASN A 422 -9.34 -13.03 2.57
CA ASN A 422 -9.66 -14.21 1.74
C ASN A 422 -8.90 -15.47 2.19
N GLY A 423 -7.77 -15.31 2.89
CA GLY A 423 -7.01 -16.40 3.49
C GLY A 423 -7.41 -16.70 4.95
N SER A 424 -6.51 -17.37 5.65
CA SER A 424 -6.60 -17.62 7.09
C SER A 424 -6.10 -16.42 7.91
N LEU A 425 -6.57 -16.30 9.14
CA LEU A 425 -6.10 -15.32 10.11
C LEU A 425 -5.48 -16.02 11.32
N ASP A 426 -4.19 -15.79 11.54
CA ASP A 426 -3.45 -16.28 12.69
C ASP A 426 -3.10 -15.11 13.63
N LEU A 427 -3.63 -15.14 14.85
CA LEU A 427 -3.33 -14.18 15.90
C LEU A 427 -2.34 -14.80 16.87
N ALA A 428 -1.23 -14.12 17.13
CA ALA A 428 -0.26 -14.52 18.14
C ALA A 428 -0.72 -14.06 19.54
N SER A 429 -0.28 -14.78 20.56
CA SER A 429 -0.43 -14.35 21.95
C SER A 429 0.21 -12.98 22.17
N GLY A 430 -0.58 -12.04 22.68
CA GLY A 430 -0.21 -10.63 22.88
C GLY A 430 -0.50 -9.69 21.70
N SER A 431 -0.94 -10.21 20.54
CA SER A 431 -1.48 -9.36 19.47
C SER A 431 -2.69 -8.53 19.96
N ASN A 432 -2.92 -7.38 19.33
CA ASN A 432 -4.02 -6.48 19.70
C ASN A 432 -5.09 -6.42 18.61
N LEU A 433 -6.35 -6.48 19.02
CA LEU A 433 -7.51 -6.34 18.14
C LEU A 433 -8.27 -5.09 18.56
N ASP A 434 -8.31 -4.07 17.71
CA ASP A 434 -8.91 -2.79 18.05
C ASP A 434 -10.18 -2.57 17.25
N TYR A 435 -11.30 -2.58 17.95
CA TYR A 435 -12.64 -2.58 17.38
C TYR A 435 -13.47 -1.43 17.94
N SER A 436 -14.29 -0.87 17.06
CA SER A 436 -15.26 0.16 17.34
C SER A 436 -16.66 -0.44 17.22
N PHE A 437 -17.46 -0.36 18.27
CA PHE A 437 -18.82 -0.87 18.30
C PHE A 437 -19.81 0.20 18.73
N GLY A 438 -21.04 0.11 18.24
CA GLY A 438 -22.06 1.12 18.53
C GLY A 438 -23.48 0.66 18.24
N GLN A 439 -23.68 -0.60 17.84
CA GLN A 439 -25.01 -1.14 17.62
C GLN A 439 -25.07 -2.63 17.94
N ALA A 440 -25.56 -2.98 19.14
CA ALA A 440 -25.72 -4.38 19.54
C ALA A 440 -26.60 -5.15 18.53
N GLY A 441 -26.24 -6.41 18.27
CA GLY A 441 -27.03 -7.28 17.41
C GLY A 441 -27.05 -6.83 15.95
N VAL A 442 -26.00 -6.21 15.44
CA VAL A 442 -25.81 -5.98 14.00
C VAL A 442 -24.42 -6.45 13.60
N VAL A 443 -24.34 -7.32 12.60
CA VAL A 443 -23.05 -7.79 12.05
C VAL A 443 -22.46 -6.72 11.15
N GLY A 444 -21.34 -6.12 11.57
CA GLY A 444 -20.70 -5.02 10.87
C GLY A 444 -21.64 -3.81 10.69
N GLY A 445 -21.45 -3.08 9.61
CA GLY A 445 -22.29 -1.91 9.26
C GLY A 445 -21.68 -0.58 9.69
N ALA A 446 -22.51 0.46 9.77
CA ALA A 446 -22.04 1.84 9.97
C ALA A 446 -21.47 2.10 11.38
N TYR A 447 -21.82 1.27 12.35
CA TYR A 447 -21.48 1.48 13.76
C TYR A 447 -20.64 0.36 14.36
N ASN A 448 -20.39 -0.73 13.62
CA ASN A 448 -19.65 -1.87 14.13
C ASN A 448 -18.54 -2.26 13.17
N ASP A 449 -17.34 -2.36 13.72
CA ASP A 449 -16.23 -3.01 13.06
C ASP A 449 -16.48 -4.51 12.88
N LEU A 450 -15.94 -5.06 11.81
CA LEU A 450 -16.04 -6.49 11.50
C LEU A 450 -14.80 -6.96 10.77
N THR A 451 -14.26 -8.11 11.16
CA THR A 451 -13.35 -8.86 10.30
C THR A 451 -14.07 -10.08 9.72
N VAL A 452 -13.92 -10.30 8.41
CA VAL A 452 -14.42 -11.49 7.73
C VAL A 452 -13.22 -12.32 7.26
N VAL A 453 -13.17 -13.60 7.60
CA VAL A 453 -12.07 -14.52 7.28
C VAL A 453 -12.61 -15.69 6.48
N HIS A 454 -12.19 -15.85 5.23
CA HIS A 454 -12.65 -16.96 4.38
C HIS A 454 -11.83 -18.26 4.58
N GLY A 455 -10.73 -18.19 5.34
CA GLY A 455 -9.92 -19.34 5.75
C GLY A 455 -10.14 -19.78 7.21
N ASN A 456 -9.11 -20.41 7.78
CA ASN A 456 -9.09 -20.80 9.19
C ASN A 456 -8.85 -19.58 10.10
N LEU A 457 -9.27 -19.68 11.35
CA LEU A 457 -8.99 -18.68 12.38
C LEU A 457 -8.21 -19.33 13.54
N THR A 458 -7.01 -18.83 13.81
CA THR A 458 -6.33 -19.05 15.09
C THR A 458 -6.58 -17.83 15.97
N LEU A 459 -7.40 -17.98 17.00
CA LEU A 459 -7.81 -16.92 17.91
C LEU A 459 -6.86 -16.85 19.11
N ASP A 460 -6.29 -15.67 19.34
CA ASP A 460 -5.44 -15.32 20.50
C ASP A 460 -5.45 -13.78 20.68
N GLY A 461 -4.69 -13.26 21.64
CA GLY A 461 -4.44 -11.83 21.81
C GLY A 461 -5.42 -11.14 22.74
N THR A 462 -5.50 -9.82 22.64
CA THR A 462 -6.38 -8.98 23.47
C THR A 462 -7.25 -8.08 22.60
N ILE A 463 -8.55 -8.04 22.89
CA ILE A 463 -9.49 -7.11 22.25
C ILE A 463 -9.62 -5.80 23.03
N ASN A 464 -9.42 -4.70 22.31
CA ASN A 464 -9.57 -3.33 22.75
C ASN A 464 -10.82 -2.75 22.07
N VAL A 465 -11.78 -2.31 22.89
CA VAL A 465 -13.08 -1.85 22.37
C VAL A 465 -13.23 -0.36 22.63
N THR A 466 -13.68 0.35 21.61
CA THR A 466 -14.08 1.75 21.68
C THR A 466 -15.51 1.91 21.19
N GLU A 467 -16.22 2.91 21.72
CA GLU A 467 -17.55 3.23 21.21
C GLU A 467 -17.43 3.99 19.88
N ALA A 468 -18.14 3.51 18.86
CA ALA A 468 -18.18 4.12 17.54
C ALA A 468 -18.81 5.52 17.61
N PRO A 469 -18.27 6.53 16.88
CA PRO A 469 -18.86 7.86 16.82
C PRO A 469 -20.34 7.84 16.39
N GLY A 470 -21.22 8.33 17.26
CA GLY A 470 -22.66 8.38 17.01
C GLY A 470 -23.40 7.04 17.21
N GLY A 471 -22.69 5.99 17.64
CA GLY A 471 -23.27 4.74 18.09
C GLY A 471 -23.69 4.78 19.56
N ASN A 472 -24.17 3.64 20.03
CA ASN A 472 -24.46 3.33 21.43
C ASN A 472 -23.88 1.95 21.77
N PHE A 473 -22.70 1.92 22.39
CA PHE A 473 -22.08 0.69 22.86
C PHE A 473 -22.61 0.34 24.26
N GLY A 474 -23.57 -0.57 24.31
CA GLY A 474 -24.17 -1.07 25.55
C GLY A 474 -24.40 -2.58 25.55
N PRO A 475 -25.15 -3.11 26.53
CA PRO A 475 -25.25 -4.54 26.71
C PRO A 475 -25.84 -5.24 25.48
N GLY A 476 -25.20 -6.33 25.07
CA GLY A 476 -25.56 -7.06 23.85
C GLY A 476 -24.43 -7.87 23.26
N ILE A 477 -24.69 -8.42 22.07
CA ILE A 477 -23.73 -9.26 21.34
C ILE A 477 -23.25 -8.48 20.11
N TYR A 478 -21.95 -8.42 19.91
CA TYR A 478 -21.27 -7.76 18.80
C TYR A 478 -20.43 -8.77 18.07
N ARG A 479 -20.62 -8.91 16.75
CA ARG A 479 -19.77 -9.78 15.93
C ARG A 479 -18.41 -9.13 15.77
N VAL A 480 -17.36 -9.81 16.22
CA VAL A 480 -15.97 -9.37 16.03
C VAL A 480 -15.43 -9.97 14.74
N ILE A 481 -15.48 -11.30 14.63
CA ILE A 481 -14.93 -12.04 13.49
C ILE A 481 -15.98 -13.03 12.97
N SER A 482 -16.20 -13.06 11.66
CA SER A 482 -16.87 -14.19 10.99
C SER A 482 -15.82 -15.00 10.25
N TYR A 483 -15.86 -16.33 10.36
CA TYR A 483 -14.89 -17.21 9.71
C TYR A 483 -15.57 -18.40 9.02
N ASP A 484 -15.01 -18.85 7.90
CA ASP A 484 -15.56 -19.97 7.12
C ASP A 484 -14.88 -21.32 7.43
N GLY A 485 -13.61 -21.28 7.86
CA GLY A 485 -12.78 -22.46 8.12
C GLY A 485 -12.90 -23.01 9.55
N ALA A 486 -11.85 -23.72 10.00
CA ALA A 486 -11.76 -24.22 11.36
C ALA A 486 -11.30 -23.13 12.34
N LEU A 487 -11.77 -23.21 13.59
CA LEU A 487 -11.31 -22.38 14.70
C LEU A 487 -10.29 -23.16 15.55
N ALA A 488 -9.11 -22.59 15.73
CA ALA A 488 -8.20 -22.93 16.82
C ALA A 488 -8.33 -21.84 17.90
N ASP A 489 -9.04 -22.16 18.98
CA ASP A 489 -9.36 -21.22 20.06
C ASP A 489 -8.30 -21.29 21.17
N ASN A 490 -7.38 -20.32 21.22
CA ASN A 490 -6.43 -20.15 22.33
C ASN A 490 -6.95 -19.14 23.38
N GLY A 491 -8.19 -18.65 23.22
CA GLY A 491 -8.78 -17.58 24.02
C GLY A 491 -8.51 -16.19 23.45
N LEU A 492 -9.43 -15.25 23.66
CA LEU A 492 -9.22 -13.83 23.36
C LEU A 492 -9.46 -13.05 24.65
N ASP A 493 -8.41 -12.39 25.13
CA ASP A 493 -8.47 -11.63 26.37
C ASP A 493 -9.27 -10.34 26.18
N THR A 494 -10.01 -9.94 27.21
CA THR A 494 -10.75 -8.67 27.22
C THR A 494 -10.16 -7.69 28.23
N THR A 495 -10.22 -6.40 27.91
CA THR A 495 -9.75 -5.32 28.80
C THR A 495 -10.80 -4.85 29.82
N SER A 496 -12.00 -5.45 29.79
CA SER A 496 -13.14 -5.08 30.63
C SER A 496 -13.78 -6.33 31.22
N ALA A 497 -14.04 -6.32 32.52
CA ALA A 497 -14.76 -7.40 33.20
C ALA A 497 -16.22 -7.55 32.72
N ASN A 498 -16.74 -6.56 32.00
CA ASN A 498 -18.08 -6.62 31.40
C ASN A 498 -18.08 -7.27 30.01
N HIS A 499 -16.92 -7.57 29.44
CA HIS A 499 -16.81 -8.16 28.12
C HIS A 499 -16.49 -9.65 28.23
N VAL A 500 -17.35 -10.48 27.65
CA VAL A 500 -17.19 -11.92 27.57
C VAL A 500 -17.05 -12.31 26.11
N VAL A 501 -16.00 -13.06 25.76
CA VAL A 501 -15.84 -13.59 24.41
C VAL A 501 -16.65 -14.88 24.28
N GLN A 502 -17.42 -14.98 23.20
CA GLN A 502 -18.20 -16.17 22.86
C GLN A 502 -17.68 -16.77 21.55
N THR A 503 -17.18 -18.00 21.64
CA THR A 503 -16.69 -18.83 20.52
C THR A 503 -17.50 -20.11 20.33
N SER A 504 -18.51 -20.36 21.18
CA SER A 504 -19.37 -21.55 21.14
C SER A 504 -20.30 -21.64 19.92
N VAL A 505 -20.35 -20.59 19.08
CA VAL A 505 -21.10 -20.57 17.82
C VAL A 505 -20.13 -20.73 16.66
N ALA A 506 -20.25 -21.85 15.93
CA ALA A 506 -19.39 -22.12 14.78
C ALA A 506 -19.46 -21.00 13.72
N GLY A 507 -18.30 -20.63 13.17
CA GLY A 507 -18.14 -19.59 12.15
C GLY A 507 -18.17 -18.16 12.69
N GLN A 508 -18.17 -17.98 14.02
CA GLN A 508 -18.33 -16.66 14.64
C GLN A 508 -17.47 -16.52 15.90
N VAL A 509 -16.89 -15.34 16.07
CA VAL A 509 -16.37 -14.85 17.36
C VAL A 509 -17.17 -13.62 17.71
N ASN A 510 -17.86 -13.68 18.86
CA ASN A 510 -18.67 -12.58 19.35
C ASN A 510 -18.08 -12.00 20.63
N LEU A 511 -18.25 -10.70 20.81
CA LEU A 511 -18.07 -10.02 22.07
C LEU A 511 -19.45 -9.81 22.70
N VAL A 512 -19.66 -10.31 23.90
CA VAL A 512 -20.86 -10.09 24.69
C VAL A 512 -20.55 -9.04 25.75
N ASP A 513 -21.15 -7.86 25.63
CA ASP A 513 -21.14 -6.86 26.72
C ASP A 513 -22.29 -7.16 27.68
N ILE A 514 -21.94 -7.48 28.91
CA ILE A 514 -22.88 -7.82 29.98
C ILE A 514 -23.21 -6.61 30.85
N SER A 515 -22.48 -5.50 30.69
CA SER A 515 -22.64 -4.26 31.48
C SER A 515 -22.73 -4.49 33.00
N GLY A 516 -21.96 -5.45 33.51
CA GLY A 516 -21.90 -5.82 34.93
C GLY A 516 -23.01 -6.76 35.39
N GLN A 517 -23.83 -7.29 34.49
CA GLN A 517 -24.88 -8.27 34.78
C GLN A 517 -24.36 -9.71 34.67
N THR A 518 -24.83 -10.60 35.53
CA THR A 518 -24.61 -12.05 35.35
C THR A 518 -25.46 -12.54 34.18
N LEU A 519 -24.88 -13.31 33.27
CA LEU A 519 -25.61 -13.98 32.19
C LEU A 519 -25.78 -15.47 32.52
N ASN A 520 -26.96 -16.01 32.25
CA ASN A 520 -27.23 -17.43 32.35
C ASN A 520 -27.77 -17.94 31.00
N PHE A 521 -27.08 -18.91 30.41
CA PHE A 521 -27.45 -19.55 29.15
C PHE A 521 -28.28 -20.80 29.43
N TRP A 522 -29.43 -20.92 28.76
CA TRP A 522 -30.33 -22.05 28.89
C TRP A 522 -29.74 -23.30 28.24
N ASP A 523 -29.66 -24.38 29.00
CA ASP A 523 -29.05 -25.64 28.59
C ASP A 523 -30.02 -26.83 28.57
N GLY A 524 -31.23 -26.64 29.08
CA GLY A 524 -32.33 -27.62 29.03
C GLY A 524 -32.10 -28.90 29.85
N ASP A 525 -33.14 -29.70 30.08
CA ASP A 525 -33.10 -30.92 30.91
C ASP A 525 -32.41 -32.12 30.21
N ALA A 526 -32.49 -32.18 28.88
CA ALA A 526 -32.30 -33.44 28.12
C ALA A 526 -30.95 -33.58 27.39
N GLY A 527 -30.04 -32.62 27.54
CA GLY A 527 -28.70 -32.63 26.94
C GLY A 527 -27.61 -33.23 27.84
N PRO A 528 -26.45 -33.62 27.28
CA PRO A 528 -25.25 -33.76 28.10
C PRO A 528 -24.96 -32.43 28.82
N LYS A 529 -24.75 -32.50 30.13
CA LYS A 529 -24.45 -31.34 30.97
C LYS A 529 -22.94 -31.15 31.09
N SER A 530 -22.50 -29.91 31.27
CA SER A 530 -21.11 -29.53 31.57
C SER A 530 -20.16 -30.08 30.50
N ASN A 531 -20.48 -29.82 29.23
CA ASN A 531 -19.86 -30.44 28.07
C ASN A 531 -19.25 -29.42 27.08
N ASP A 532 -18.97 -28.21 27.56
CA ASP A 532 -18.40 -27.10 26.79
C ASP A 532 -19.28 -26.63 25.62
N VAL A 533 -20.60 -26.87 25.71
CA VAL A 533 -21.60 -26.50 24.70
C VAL A 533 -22.86 -25.98 25.39
N VAL A 534 -23.47 -24.92 24.85
CA VAL A 534 -24.84 -24.51 25.21
C VAL A 534 -25.83 -25.28 24.34
N ASN A 535 -26.43 -26.34 24.89
CA ASN A 535 -27.28 -27.29 24.20
C ASN A 535 -28.70 -26.76 23.97
N GLY A 536 -29.28 -26.10 24.97
CA GLY A 536 -30.67 -25.65 24.96
C GLY A 536 -31.70 -26.78 25.10
N GLY A 537 -32.91 -26.55 24.60
CA GLY A 537 -33.97 -27.55 24.50
C GLY A 537 -35.07 -27.41 25.54
N ASN A 538 -35.78 -28.51 25.82
CA ASN A 538 -36.87 -28.52 26.80
C ASN A 538 -36.34 -28.55 28.23
N GLY A 539 -37.06 -27.95 29.18
CA GLY A 539 -36.75 -28.15 30.60
C GLY A 539 -37.53 -27.26 31.56
N THR A 540 -37.16 -27.29 32.83
CA THR A 540 -37.82 -26.46 33.87
C THR A 540 -36.92 -25.31 34.34
N TRP A 541 -37.47 -24.09 34.41
CA TRP A 541 -36.80 -22.91 34.98
C TRP A 541 -37.31 -22.65 36.39
N ARG A 542 -36.43 -22.80 37.38
CA ARG A 542 -36.65 -22.48 38.80
C ARG A 542 -35.70 -21.41 39.27
N ALA A 543 -36.09 -20.68 40.31
CA ALA A 543 -35.23 -19.70 40.98
C ALA A 543 -34.03 -20.36 41.70
N ALA A 544 -34.15 -21.64 42.05
CA ALA A 544 -33.08 -22.44 42.64
C ALA A 544 -33.38 -23.95 42.48
N GLY A 545 -32.31 -24.77 42.53
CA GLY A 545 -32.42 -26.22 42.66
C GLY A 545 -32.55 -27.01 41.36
N ASP A 546 -32.47 -26.36 40.19
CA ASP A 546 -32.22 -27.01 38.90
C ASP A 546 -30.74 -26.91 38.49
N ASP A 547 -30.36 -27.58 37.40
CA ASP A 547 -29.05 -27.53 36.75
C ASP A 547 -29.21 -27.22 35.26
N ASN A 548 -30.19 -26.38 34.91
CA ASN A 548 -30.59 -26.12 33.53
C ASN A 548 -29.97 -24.88 32.90
N TRP A 549 -29.06 -24.24 33.63
CA TRP A 549 -28.39 -23.03 33.19
C TRP A 549 -26.88 -23.22 33.22
N THR A 550 -26.19 -22.54 32.32
CA THR A 550 -24.73 -22.57 32.22
C THR A 550 -24.17 -21.17 31.90
N GLY A 551 -22.84 -21.04 31.90
CA GLY A 551 -22.13 -19.87 31.39
C GLY A 551 -22.12 -19.83 29.86
N SER A 552 -21.46 -18.84 29.28
CA SER A 552 -21.34 -18.69 27.82
C SER A 552 -20.53 -19.81 27.13
N ASP A 553 -19.73 -20.52 27.92
CA ASP A 553 -18.80 -21.58 27.54
C ASP A 553 -19.41 -22.99 27.69
N GLY A 554 -20.54 -23.16 28.37
CA GLY A 554 -21.20 -24.47 28.53
C GLY A 554 -20.45 -25.46 29.44
N ASN A 555 -19.43 -25.01 30.19
CA ASN A 555 -18.53 -25.90 30.94
C ASN A 555 -19.14 -26.46 32.23
N LEU A 556 -20.04 -25.71 32.87
CA LEU A 556 -20.64 -26.04 34.14
C LEU A 556 -22.12 -25.67 34.13
N ASN A 557 -22.95 -26.65 34.45
CA ASN A 557 -24.36 -26.43 34.73
C ASN A 557 -24.60 -26.11 36.21
N ALA A 558 -25.51 -25.17 36.43
CA ALA A 558 -25.97 -24.75 37.74
C ALA A 558 -27.42 -24.25 37.67
N ALA A 559 -27.97 -23.92 38.84
CA ALA A 559 -29.25 -23.24 38.91
C ALA A 559 -29.16 -21.84 38.30
N PHE A 560 -30.30 -21.32 37.83
CA PHE A 560 -30.40 -19.94 37.41
C PHE A 560 -29.95 -18.99 38.53
N THR A 561 -29.09 -18.02 38.21
CA THR A 561 -28.80 -16.94 39.18
C THR A 561 -30.01 -16.00 39.20
N ASN A 562 -30.93 -16.18 40.14
CA ASN A 562 -32.19 -15.46 40.14
C ASN A 562 -32.01 -13.93 40.07
N GLY A 563 -32.78 -13.27 39.20
CA GLY A 563 -32.64 -11.84 38.90
C GLY A 563 -31.53 -11.49 37.92
N SER A 564 -30.92 -12.46 37.24
CA SER A 564 -29.93 -12.24 36.19
C SER A 564 -30.58 -12.16 34.80
N PHE A 565 -29.76 -12.01 33.75
CA PHE A 565 -30.23 -11.96 32.37
C PHE A 565 -30.23 -13.37 31.76
N ALA A 566 -31.39 -13.81 31.25
CA ALA A 566 -31.58 -15.14 30.70
C ALA A 566 -31.34 -15.19 29.18
N ILE A 567 -30.55 -16.15 28.70
CA ILE A 567 -30.26 -16.31 27.26
C ILE A 567 -30.68 -17.69 26.78
N PHE A 568 -31.60 -17.75 25.82
CA PHE A 568 -32.07 -18.96 25.16
C PHE A 568 -31.37 -19.11 23.81
N ALA A 569 -30.36 -19.98 23.76
CA ALA A 569 -29.55 -20.30 22.58
C ALA A 569 -29.60 -21.82 22.29
N GLY A 570 -28.77 -22.35 21.39
CA GLY A 570 -28.76 -23.78 21.10
C GLY A 570 -30.07 -24.27 20.48
N ALA A 571 -30.44 -25.53 20.73
CA ALA A 571 -31.67 -26.13 20.21
C ALA A 571 -32.90 -25.52 20.89
N ALA A 572 -33.89 -25.05 20.11
CA ALA A 572 -35.11 -24.48 20.68
C ALA A 572 -35.96 -25.54 21.41
N GLY A 573 -36.69 -25.12 22.45
CA GLY A 573 -37.59 -26.00 23.19
C GLY A 573 -38.59 -25.26 24.09
N MET A 574 -39.29 -26.06 24.90
CA MET A 574 -40.28 -25.62 25.87
C MET A 574 -39.65 -25.46 27.24
N VAL A 575 -39.74 -24.25 27.80
CA VAL A 575 -39.22 -23.88 29.12
C VAL A 575 -40.40 -23.73 30.06
N SER A 576 -40.53 -24.62 31.04
CA SER A 576 -41.58 -24.59 32.05
C SER A 576 -41.12 -23.78 33.27
N VAL A 577 -41.73 -22.65 33.56
CA VAL A 577 -41.47 -21.83 34.75
C VAL A 577 -42.17 -22.44 35.96
N ASP A 578 -41.42 -22.70 37.03
CA ASP A 578 -41.88 -23.31 38.27
C ASP A 578 -41.38 -22.53 39.49
N ASN A 579 -42.29 -21.84 40.18
CA ASN A 579 -41.98 -20.99 41.34
C ASN A 579 -42.04 -21.77 42.66
N THR A 580 -42.13 -23.11 42.65
CA THR A 580 -42.15 -23.93 43.87
C THR A 580 -40.92 -23.69 44.75
N ASN A 581 -39.78 -23.38 44.13
CA ASN A 581 -38.50 -23.11 44.80
C ASN A 581 -38.17 -21.63 44.93
N GLY A 582 -39.16 -20.75 44.81
CA GLY A 582 -39.01 -19.29 44.85
C GLY A 582 -39.48 -18.65 43.55
N GLN A 583 -39.84 -17.36 43.62
CA GLN A 583 -40.27 -16.58 42.46
C GLN A 583 -39.12 -16.45 41.45
N VAL A 584 -39.33 -16.93 40.22
CA VAL A 584 -38.39 -16.68 39.13
C VAL A 584 -38.38 -15.18 38.82
N GLN A 585 -37.19 -14.60 38.84
CA GLN A 585 -36.94 -13.18 38.60
C GLN A 585 -35.93 -13.01 37.46
N ALA A 586 -36.10 -12.03 36.58
CA ALA A 586 -35.12 -11.74 35.52
C ALA A 586 -35.01 -10.23 35.26
N VAL A 587 -33.80 -9.74 34.99
CA VAL A 587 -33.59 -8.34 34.55
C VAL A 587 -33.81 -8.16 33.05
N GLY A 588 -33.85 -9.26 32.29
CA GLY A 588 -34.10 -9.27 30.86
C GLY A 588 -33.91 -10.67 30.27
N MET A 589 -34.17 -10.81 28.97
CA MET A 589 -34.06 -12.08 28.26
C MET A 589 -33.53 -11.89 26.83
N GLN A 590 -32.90 -12.91 26.27
CA GLN A 590 -32.61 -12.99 24.83
C GLN A 590 -32.99 -14.35 24.26
N PHE A 591 -33.66 -14.34 23.12
CA PHE A 591 -33.88 -15.52 22.29
C PHE A 591 -32.93 -15.47 21.10
N ALA A 592 -31.76 -16.10 21.24
CA ALA A 592 -30.72 -16.17 20.22
C ALA A 592 -30.95 -17.31 19.21
N THR A 593 -31.94 -18.17 19.43
CA THR A 593 -32.46 -19.14 18.46
C THR A 593 -33.98 -19.01 18.36
N GLY A 594 -34.55 -19.11 17.16
CA GLY A 594 -36.00 -19.13 16.96
C GLY A 594 -36.67 -20.44 17.41
N GLY A 595 -37.86 -20.33 17.99
CA GLY A 595 -38.75 -21.47 18.29
C GLY A 595 -38.94 -21.77 19.78
N TYR A 596 -38.29 -21.02 20.68
CA TYR A 596 -38.46 -21.20 22.13
C TYR A 596 -39.86 -20.78 22.61
N VAL A 597 -40.39 -21.54 23.58
CA VAL A 597 -41.65 -21.24 24.27
C VAL A 597 -41.43 -21.28 25.79
N VAL A 598 -41.52 -20.13 26.44
CA VAL A 598 -41.44 -19.98 27.90
C VAL A 598 -42.87 -19.91 28.47
N GLN A 599 -43.25 -20.88 29.29
CA GLN A 599 -44.62 -21.02 29.80
C GLN A 599 -44.64 -21.52 31.24
N GLY A 600 -45.78 -21.41 31.92
CA GLY A 600 -45.93 -21.89 33.30
C GLY A 600 -46.32 -20.76 34.24
N GLN A 601 -45.65 -20.69 35.40
CA GLN A 601 -45.93 -19.69 36.42
C GLN A 601 -45.31 -18.31 36.09
N ASP A 602 -45.54 -17.34 36.98
CA ASP A 602 -45.13 -15.94 36.82
C ASP A 602 -43.60 -15.78 36.74
N ILE A 603 -43.14 -14.84 35.92
CA ILE A 603 -41.76 -14.33 35.94
C ILE A 603 -41.81 -12.86 36.35
N GLU A 604 -41.11 -12.49 37.42
CA GLU A 604 -41.01 -11.10 37.87
C GLU A 604 -39.84 -10.41 37.16
N LEU A 605 -40.13 -9.36 36.41
CA LEU A 605 -39.11 -8.58 35.74
C LEU A 605 -38.56 -7.46 36.63
N LEU A 606 -37.24 -7.35 36.70
CA LEU A 606 -36.54 -6.44 37.61
C LEU A 606 -35.92 -5.25 36.88
N GLY A 607 -35.75 -4.16 37.63
CA GLY A 607 -35.14 -2.92 37.16
C GLY A 607 -36.16 -1.90 36.63
N PRO A 608 -35.69 -0.70 36.24
CA PRO A 608 -36.56 0.32 35.62
C PRO A 608 -36.99 -0.07 34.20
N GLN A 609 -36.13 -0.81 33.49
CA GLN A 609 -36.38 -1.37 32.17
C GLN A 609 -35.84 -2.79 32.11
N SER A 610 -36.61 -3.70 31.51
CA SER A 610 -36.19 -5.08 31.27
C SER A 610 -36.22 -5.35 29.77
N THR A 611 -35.04 -5.55 29.20
CA THR A 611 -34.88 -5.74 27.76
C THR A 611 -35.14 -7.20 27.38
N ILE A 612 -36.01 -7.42 26.41
CA ILE A 612 -36.23 -8.72 25.77
C ILE A 612 -35.82 -8.64 24.31
N ARG A 613 -34.79 -9.42 23.97
CA ARG A 613 -34.20 -9.47 22.63
C ARG A 613 -34.67 -10.73 21.89
N VAL A 614 -34.96 -10.62 20.60
CA VAL A 614 -35.20 -11.79 19.74
C VAL A 614 -34.35 -11.67 18.48
N GLY A 615 -33.39 -12.57 18.34
CA GLY A 615 -32.38 -12.53 17.29
C GLY A 615 -30.97 -12.79 17.84
N ASP A 616 -30.08 -13.13 16.92
CA ASP A 616 -28.62 -13.19 17.11
C ASP A 616 -27.91 -11.98 16.48
N GLY A 617 -28.69 -11.04 15.93
CA GLY A 617 -28.21 -9.85 15.25
C GLY A 617 -27.84 -10.01 13.78
N THR A 618 -28.13 -11.16 13.18
CA THR A 618 -27.99 -11.39 11.75
C THR A 618 -29.31 -11.13 11.01
N LEU A 619 -29.25 -10.98 9.68
CA LEU A 619 -30.46 -10.96 8.85
C LEU A 619 -31.24 -12.29 8.93
N VAL A 620 -30.56 -13.41 9.17
CA VAL A 620 -31.20 -14.71 9.40
C VAL A 620 -31.97 -14.68 10.72
N GLY A 621 -31.40 -14.06 11.75
CA GLY A 621 -32.01 -13.85 13.06
C GLY A 621 -33.29 -13.01 13.04
N ALA A 622 -33.54 -12.23 12.00
CA ALA A 622 -34.83 -11.55 11.79
C ALA A 622 -36.00 -12.55 11.64
N GLY A 623 -35.72 -13.79 11.21
CA GLY A 623 -36.70 -14.88 11.16
C GLY A 623 -36.94 -15.58 12.50
N PHE A 624 -36.22 -15.22 13.58
CA PHE A 624 -36.38 -15.87 14.87
C PHE A 624 -37.64 -15.39 15.58
N SER A 625 -38.31 -16.32 16.25
CA SER A 625 -39.43 -16.04 17.13
C SER A 625 -39.21 -16.62 18.53
N GLY A 626 -39.42 -15.82 19.57
CA GLY A 626 -39.49 -16.29 20.96
C GLY A 626 -40.90 -16.10 21.51
N THR A 627 -41.49 -17.12 22.13
CA THR A 627 -42.83 -17.03 22.72
C THR A 627 -42.74 -17.01 24.24
N ILE A 628 -43.42 -16.06 24.89
CA ILE A 628 -43.61 -16.03 26.33
C ILE A 628 -45.11 -16.12 26.64
N ALA A 629 -45.51 -17.27 27.17
CA ALA A 629 -46.86 -17.57 27.65
C ALA A 629 -46.99 -17.42 29.17
N SER A 630 -45.89 -17.43 29.92
CA SER A 630 -45.88 -17.04 31.34
C SER A 630 -46.31 -15.59 31.52
N ASN A 631 -46.97 -15.31 32.64
CA ASN A 631 -47.30 -13.94 33.05
C ASN A 631 -46.03 -13.21 33.49
N LEU A 632 -45.70 -12.11 32.82
CA LEU A 632 -44.63 -11.20 33.17
C LEU A 632 -45.15 -10.15 34.16
N THR A 633 -44.49 -10.03 35.31
CA THR A 633 -44.91 -9.16 36.43
C THR A 633 -43.82 -8.13 36.79
N GLY A 634 -44.09 -7.24 37.75
CA GLY A 634 -43.12 -6.26 38.28
C GLY A 634 -43.41 -4.81 37.89
N ALA A 635 -42.57 -3.88 38.34
CA ALA A 635 -42.73 -2.45 38.05
C ALA A 635 -41.96 -1.96 36.80
N THR A 636 -41.28 -2.88 36.11
CA THR A 636 -40.41 -2.56 34.99
C THR A 636 -41.20 -2.11 33.75
N GLN A 637 -40.53 -1.34 32.89
CA GLN A 637 -40.93 -1.24 31.49
C GLN A 637 -40.31 -2.38 30.68
N LEU A 638 -41.13 -3.15 29.97
CA LEU A 638 -40.65 -4.15 29.03
C LEU A 638 -40.11 -3.45 27.78
N VAL A 639 -38.87 -3.72 27.38
CA VAL A 639 -38.24 -3.14 26.19
C VAL A 639 -37.95 -4.23 25.17
N LYS A 640 -38.66 -4.27 24.04
CA LYS A 640 -38.39 -5.19 22.93
C LYS A 640 -37.35 -4.57 21.98
N THR A 641 -36.27 -5.28 21.72
CA THR A 641 -35.24 -4.91 20.73
C THR A 641 -34.90 -6.08 19.80
N ASP A 642 -33.94 -5.87 18.88
CA ASP A 642 -33.53 -6.78 17.81
C ASP A 642 -34.60 -7.06 16.75
N LEU A 643 -34.18 -7.63 15.61
CA LEU A 643 -35.02 -7.75 14.41
C LEU A 643 -36.10 -8.84 14.48
N GLY A 644 -35.96 -9.84 15.35
CA GLY A 644 -36.88 -10.97 15.43
C GLY A 644 -38.23 -10.65 16.09
N THR A 645 -39.09 -11.67 16.18
CA THR A 645 -40.46 -11.57 16.69
C THR A 645 -40.57 -12.06 18.13
N LEU A 646 -40.93 -11.17 19.06
CA LEU A 646 -41.36 -11.58 20.40
C LEU A 646 -42.87 -11.80 20.38
N VAL A 647 -43.32 -13.00 20.73
CA VAL A 647 -44.74 -13.35 20.84
C VAL A 647 -45.12 -13.39 22.31
N LEU A 648 -45.98 -12.47 22.76
CA LEU A 648 -46.54 -12.49 24.11
C LEU A 648 -47.95 -13.05 24.07
N THR A 649 -48.15 -14.22 24.69
CA THR A 649 -49.47 -14.85 24.81
C THR A 649 -49.99 -14.88 26.25
N GLY A 650 -49.13 -14.62 27.24
CA GLY A 650 -49.50 -14.53 28.64
C GLY A 650 -50.34 -13.28 28.96
N THR A 651 -51.18 -13.37 29.97
CA THR A 651 -51.84 -12.21 30.58
C THR A 651 -50.84 -11.54 31.51
N ASN A 652 -50.22 -10.45 31.07
CA ASN A 652 -49.09 -9.82 31.76
C ASN A 652 -49.57 -8.72 32.74
N SER A 653 -48.89 -8.59 33.89
CA SER A 653 -49.24 -7.61 34.94
C SER A 653 -48.14 -6.60 35.28
N TYR A 654 -47.05 -6.54 34.51
CA TYR A 654 -46.03 -5.51 34.70
C TYR A 654 -46.58 -4.09 34.48
N THR A 655 -46.18 -3.12 35.29
CA THR A 655 -46.82 -1.79 35.33
C THR A 655 -46.04 -0.67 34.63
N GLY A 656 -44.77 -0.86 34.28
CA GLY A 656 -43.95 0.18 33.63
C GLY A 656 -44.24 0.39 32.14
N GLY A 657 -45.15 -0.39 31.55
CA GLY A 657 -45.52 -0.32 30.13
C GLY A 657 -44.58 -1.08 29.21
N THR A 658 -44.76 -0.89 27.91
CA THR A 658 -44.06 -1.63 26.84
C THR A 658 -43.43 -0.66 25.85
N ALA A 659 -42.14 -0.79 25.58
CA ALA A 659 -41.43 -0.07 24.53
C ALA A 659 -40.97 -1.05 23.45
N ILE A 660 -41.28 -0.78 22.19
CA ILE A 660 -40.80 -1.55 21.03
C ILE A 660 -39.78 -0.68 20.30
N LYS A 661 -38.50 -1.02 20.46
CA LYS A 661 -37.39 -0.29 19.84
C LYS A 661 -36.86 -0.95 18.56
N GLY A 662 -37.30 -2.18 18.26
CA GLY A 662 -36.88 -2.89 17.05
C GLY A 662 -37.59 -4.24 16.87
N GLY A 663 -37.65 -4.70 15.62
CA GLY A 663 -38.30 -5.95 15.22
C GLY A 663 -39.80 -5.95 15.48
N THR A 664 -40.37 -7.14 15.72
CA THR A 664 -41.81 -7.31 15.91
C THR A 664 -42.16 -7.73 17.34
N LEU A 665 -43.15 -7.06 17.94
CA LEU A 665 -43.89 -7.55 19.10
C LEU A 665 -45.26 -8.03 18.63
N GLN A 666 -45.53 -9.32 18.75
CA GLN A 666 -46.79 -9.94 18.37
C GLN A 666 -47.67 -10.20 19.60
N VAL A 667 -48.92 -9.75 19.54
CA VAL A 667 -49.92 -9.90 20.62
C VAL A 667 -51.29 -10.31 20.06
N SER A 668 -52.15 -10.82 20.93
CA SER A 668 -53.54 -11.20 20.61
C SER A 668 -54.60 -10.55 21.51
N ALA A 669 -54.17 -9.94 22.62
CA ALA A 669 -55.04 -9.21 23.54
C ALA A 669 -54.28 -8.03 24.17
N ASP A 670 -54.99 -6.97 24.57
CA ASP A 670 -54.38 -5.80 25.25
C ASP A 670 -53.65 -6.18 26.55
N ALA A 671 -54.11 -7.22 27.25
CA ALA A 671 -53.46 -7.73 28.45
C ALA A 671 -52.10 -8.41 28.18
N ASN A 672 -51.74 -8.70 26.91
CA ASN A 672 -50.38 -9.14 26.58
C ASN A 672 -49.36 -7.99 26.72
N LEU A 673 -49.81 -6.72 26.74
CA LEU A 673 -48.96 -5.53 26.85
C LEU A 673 -48.74 -5.05 28.31
N GLY A 674 -49.05 -5.89 29.30
CA GLY A 674 -48.89 -5.55 30.73
C GLY A 674 -50.14 -4.95 31.34
N ASP A 675 -50.00 -4.28 32.49
CA ASP A 675 -51.10 -3.59 33.16
C ASP A 675 -51.57 -2.38 32.34
N THR A 676 -52.89 -2.14 32.27
CA THR A 676 -53.50 -1.06 31.47
C THR A 676 -53.01 0.37 31.80
N SER A 677 -52.41 0.58 32.97
CA SER A 677 -51.79 1.85 33.35
C SER A 677 -50.44 2.10 32.68
N GLY A 678 -49.79 1.06 32.15
CA GLY A 678 -48.54 1.15 31.41
C GLY A 678 -48.75 1.62 29.97
N GLY A 679 -47.99 2.64 29.55
CA GLY A 679 -47.99 3.14 28.18
C GLY A 679 -47.34 2.18 27.17
N LEU A 680 -47.54 2.46 25.89
CA LEU A 680 -46.90 1.77 24.77
C LEU A 680 -46.03 2.77 23.99
N SER A 681 -44.82 2.39 23.58
CA SER A 681 -44.02 3.21 22.65
C SER A 681 -43.44 2.43 21.48
N LEU A 682 -43.31 3.09 20.33
CA LEU A 682 -42.71 2.55 19.11
C LEU A 682 -41.61 3.50 18.61
N ASP A 683 -40.42 2.95 18.35
CA ASP A 683 -39.32 3.65 17.68
C ASP A 683 -39.29 3.35 16.17
N ASP A 684 -38.31 3.92 15.47
CA ASP A 684 -38.09 3.70 14.03
C ASP A 684 -37.90 2.21 13.70
N GLY A 685 -38.63 1.72 12.69
CA GLY A 685 -38.54 0.33 12.23
C GLY A 685 -39.16 -0.72 13.19
N ALA A 686 -39.72 -0.31 14.33
CA ALA A 686 -40.41 -1.20 15.25
C ALA A 686 -41.82 -1.58 14.74
N THR A 687 -42.27 -2.81 15.01
CA THR A 687 -43.60 -3.29 14.61
C THR A 687 -44.39 -3.83 15.82
N LEU A 688 -45.60 -3.31 16.03
CA LEU A 688 -46.62 -3.99 16.83
C LEU A 688 -47.52 -4.80 15.90
N GLN A 689 -47.55 -6.12 16.06
CA GLN A 689 -48.40 -7.03 15.29
C GLN A 689 -49.58 -7.52 16.15
N THR A 690 -50.82 -7.28 15.70
CA THR A 690 -52.03 -7.76 16.37
C THR A 690 -52.70 -8.89 15.60
N THR A 691 -52.85 -10.04 16.25
CA THR A 691 -53.34 -11.28 15.62
C THR A 691 -54.79 -11.64 15.95
N ALA A 692 -55.39 -10.94 16.92
CA ALA A 692 -56.81 -11.00 17.24
C ALA A 692 -57.33 -9.60 17.56
N ALA A 693 -58.66 -9.41 17.49
CA ALA A 693 -59.26 -8.09 17.61
C ALA A 693 -59.35 -7.65 19.08
N PHE A 694 -58.89 -6.42 19.39
CA PHE A 694 -59.03 -5.83 20.73
C PHE A 694 -58.99 -4.30 20.72
N THR A 695 -59.43 -3.72 21.84
CA THR A 695 -59.32 -2.28 22.12
C THR A 695 -58.24 -2.05 23.17
N SER A 696 -57.40 -1.04 22.96
CA SER A 696 -56.45 -0.53 23.94
C SER A 696 -56.79 0.91 24.31
N ALA A 697 -56.82 1.21 25.60
CA ALA A 697 -56.99 2.57 26.13
C ALA A 697 -55.66 3.20 26.57
N ARG A 698 -54.53 2.54 26.26
CA ARG A 698 -53.19 2.98 26.65
C ARG A 698 -52.79 4.25 25.93
N ASP A 699 -52.00 5.06 26.61
CA ASP A 699 -51.23 6.12 25.96
C ASP A 699 -50.18 5.47 25.04
N VAL A 700 -50.17 5.86 23.78
CA VAL A 700 -49.23 5.36 22.77
C VAL A 700 -48.31 6.51 22.34
N THR A 701 -47.00 6.30 22.42
CA THR A 701 -45.98 7.29 22.02
C THR A 701 -45.22 6.80 20.79
N LEU A 702 -45.23 7.61 19.73
CA LEU A 702 -44.42 7.41 18.53
C LEU A 702 -43.15 8.24 18.66
N ASN A 703 -42.04 7.58 18.99
CA ASN A 703 -40.74 8.23 19.08
C ASN A 703 -40.21 8.61 17.68
N SER A 704 -39.09 9.33 17.59
CA SER A 704 -38.57 9.81 16.29
C SER A 704 -38.38 8.67 15.28
N GLY A 705 -38.89 8.85 14.06
CA GLY A 705 -38.86 7.84 12.99
C GLY A 705 -40.25 7.34 12.62
N VAL A 706 -40.33 6.15 12.02
CA VAL A 706 -41.59 5.52 11.60
C VAL A 706 -41.73 4.12 12.18
N GLY A 707 -42.64 3.96 13.15
CA GLY A 707 -43.06 2.64 13.65
C GLY A 707 -44.13 2.01 12.75
N THR A 708 -44.49 0.74 12.97
CA THR A 708 -45.51 0.03 12.20
C THR A 708 -46.55 -0.61 13.12
N PHE A 709 -47.83 -0.33 12.85
CA PHE A 709 -48.94 -1.14 13.35
C PHE A 709 -49.32 -2.14 12.26
N GLN A 710 -48.96 -3.41 12.46
CA GLN A 710 -49.38 -4.51 11.60
C GLN A 710 -50.63 -5.16 12.19
N THR A 711 -51.80 -4.82 11.67
CA THR A 711 -53.05 -5.37 12.20
C THR A 711 -53.51 -6.53 11.33
N ASP A 712 -53.22 -7.75 11.74
CA ASP A 712 -53.78 -8.94 11.09
C ASP A 712 -55.26 -9.13 11.50
N ALA A 713 -55.65 -8.56 12.64
CA ALA A 713 -57.02 -8.37 13.11
C ALA A 713 -57.23 -6.96 13.68
N ASP A 714 -58.49 -6.50 13.78
CA ASP A 714 -58.86 -5.13 14.12
C ASP A 714 -58.26 -4.63 15.45
N LEU A 715 -57.64 -3.45 15.42
CA LEU A 715 -57.10 -2.76 16.59
C LEU A 715 -57.79 -1.42 16.77
N ILE A 716 -58.36 -1.18 17.95
CA ILE A 716 -58.89 0.14 18.34
C ILE A 716 -57.94 0.75 19.37
N LEU A 717 -57.36 1.90 19.05
CA LEU A 717 -56.60 2.73 20.00
C LEU A 717 -57.47 3.89 20.44
N SER A 718 -57.87 3.86 21.72
CA SER A 718 -58.76 4.85 22.35
C SER A 718 -58.06 5.75 23.36
N GLY A 719 -56.78 5.48 23.64
CA GLY A 719 -55.92 6.38 24.39
C GLY A 719 -55.21 7.40 23.47
N PRO A 720 -54.64 8.47 24.06
CA PRO A 720 -53.78 9.42 23.36
C PRO A 720 -52.69 8.75 22.52
N LEU A 721 -52.61 9.13 21.24
CA LEU A 721 -51.47 8.84 20.36
C LEU A 721 -50.61 10.11 20.25
N THR A 722 -49.40 10.10 20.80
CA THR A 722 -48.52 11.27 20.95
C THR A 722 -47.12 11.00 20.41
N GLY A 723 -46.22 11.99 20.46
CA GLY A 723 -44.82 11.86 20.03
C GLY A 723 -44.49 12.60 18.73
N ALA A 724 -43.23 12.56 18.33
CA ALA A 724 -42.71 13.27 17.15
C ALA A 724 -42.61 12.39 15.89
N GLY A 725 -42.80 11.07 16.02
CA GLY A 725 -42.71 10.11 14.94
C GLY A 725 -44.00 9.91 14.14
N GLY A 726 -43.85 9.23 13.01
CA GLY A 726 -44.96 8.71 12.22
C GLY A 726 -45.21 7.23 12.48
N PHE A 727 -46.26 6.68 11.85
CA PHE A 727 -46.47 5.24 11.80
C PHE A 727 -46.92 4.79 10.40
N ASN A 728 -46.57 3.55 10.06
CA ASN A 728 -47.14 2.80 8.96
C ASN A 728 -48.27 1.90 9.47
N LYS A 729 -49.28 1.69 8.63
CA LYS A 729 -50.33 0.71 8.86
C LYS A 729 -50.21 -0.41 7.82
N THR A 730 -50.00 -1.64 8.29
CA THR A 730 -49.97 -2.86 7.46
C THR A 730 -50.98 -3.89 7.97
N GLY A 731 -51.14 -5.01 7.27
CA GLY A 731 -52.13 -6.05 7.64
C GLY A 731 -53.57 -5.74 7.22
N ALA A 732 -54.41 -6.78 7.20
CA ALA A 732 -55.77 -6.73 6.65
C ALA A 732 -56.84 -6.15 7.60
N GLY A 733 -56.60 -6.16 8.91
CA GLY A 733 -57.50 -5.58 9.91
C GLY A 733 -57.56 -4.06 9.85
N ALA A 734 -58.60 -3.48 10.45
CA ALA A 734 -58.74 -2.05 10.63
C ALA A 734 -57.88 -1.55 11.81
N LEU A 735 -57.22 -0.41 11.64
CA LEU A 735 -56.70 0.39 12.75
C LEU A 735 -57.64 1.57 12.96
N THR A 736 -58.33 1.60 14.09
CA THR A 736 -59.26 2.68 14.45
C THR A 736 -58.64 3.53 15.55
N LEU A 737 -58.53 4.84 15.32
CA LEU A 737 -58.08 5.81 16.31
C LEU A 737 -59.31 6.61 16.76
N THR A 738 -59.61 6.65 18.06
CA THR A 738 -60.83 7.30 18.60
C THR A 738 -60.54 8.39 19.61
#